data_AF-A0AAU9V3F3-F1
#
_entry.id   AF-A0AAU9V3F3-F1
#
_cell.length_a   1.000
_cell.length_b   1.000
_cell.length_c   1.000
_cell.angle_alpha   90.00
_cell.angle_beta   90.00
_cell.angle_gamma   90.00
#
_symmetry.space_group_name_H-M   'P 1'
#
loop_
_entity.id
_entity.type
_entity.pdbx_description
1 polymer ?
#
loop_
_entity_poly.entity_id
_entity_poly.type
_entity_poly.pdbx_seq_one_letter_code
_entity_poly.pdbx_strand_id
1 'polypeptide(L)'
;MDVRAEKLAKARKKLRDHQEKKVTSSQKEEIEVQQPTETLYDNLSMITVNKMDQDQNNITNGSQANFLNNQDTAITIKNSEMKSDVITEMLISNKTNLESQINDLSAKLAHMESLYGQETNNHNNCKQQNIALQSEINNLMTKYSIIVQEASSKDKEMQQLKVTNQYLQDERNNLFEQVELTKSMLATKESENTKLLSQVSTYQNQIELLQLQIQQLTNDSTVKLDQNNKTPEETEALLHKISSLEQKIETLQKDKEQINSHYEHYVRDLNERLKSEINKNETLSKDLQNLYNRENSLIEQISEMEIRLQNYATKKSDLSKQEQIDTDLQNKYIATKNELEEINVKYNELQKQHMDCQKKISELTQASEIETQSNIYKHDNVDISKLNADIASDKLAAQRATEQNKKLKSDVEALEQVIVKMGKDKLELTEKWTHEKQLNKGLSLKLAELEECAKNMQNQLKAKDDEMIRLLNEYREMERKHDMIIKDVNDMKQNSDVDINQQESVNTEKSHSDDTAHEHTLLLRKNSQDVNTTVTDGKVKVDNICIKKEDAMVKLQERFLNIMDEVANLSDEKHRLEHIILQLQNETDTICEYVALYQQQRSLLKRREEERSKQLKIYQEECDKLKHHLEELRDLLLRFAADEELASFLKEESRYNDLTRVKELLEKLQNCSLITSKFNNLDLNIFYPCNCCSGQLIDI
;
A
#
# COMPACT_ATOMS: atom_id res chain seq x y z
N MET A 1 50.55 -1.75 -22.76
CA MET A 1 49.17 -1.69 -22.22
C MET A 1 48.64 -0.24 -22.22
N ASP A 2 49.45 0.76 -21.83
CA ASP A 2 49.00 2.16 -21.74
C ASP A 2 48.59 2.84 -23.06
N VAL A 3 49.26 2.55 -24.18
CA VAL A 3 48.92 3.19 -25.47
C VAL A 3 47.51 2.81 -25.96
N ARG A 4 47.03 1.60 -25.61
CA ARG A 4 45.68 1.15 -25.95
C ARG A 4 44.64 1.82 -25.05
N ALA A 5 44.94 1.98 -23.77
CA ALA A 5 44.10 2.71 -22.83
C ALA A 5 43.98 4.20 -23.19
N GLU A 6 45.09 4.83 -23.61
CA GLU A 6 45.10 6.24 -24.02
C GLU A 6 44.34 6.47 -25.34
N LYS A 7 44.47 5.55 -26.31
CA LYS A 7 43.66 5.56 -27.53
C LYS A 7 42.18 5.38 -27.23
N LEU A 8 41.83 4.50 -26.28
CA LEU A 8 40.44 4.29 -25.85
C LEU A 8 39.88 5.53 -25.14
N ALA A 9 40.67 6.21 -24.32
CA ALA A 9 40.30 7.45 -23.64
C ALA A 9 40.11 8.61 -24.63
N LYS A 10 41.01 8.76 -25.62
CA LYS A 10 40.87 9.74 -26.71
C LYS A 10 39.64 9.45 -27.60
N ALA A 11 39.32 8.18 -27.86
CA ALA A 11 38.12 7.79 -28.58
C ALA A 11 36.84 8.11 -27.79
N ARG A 12 36.83 7.82 -26.48
CA ARG A 12 35.71 8.17 -25.58
C ARG A 12 35.50 9.69 -25.47
N LYS A 13 36.58 10.47 -25.42
CA LYS A 13 36.49 11.94 -25.42
C LYS A 13 35.91 12.48 -26.74
N LYS A 14 36.39 12.00 -27.89
CA LYS A 14 35.84 12.38 -29.20
C LYS A 14 34.37 12.00 -29.36
N LEU A 15 33.95 10.85 -28.81
CA LEU A 15 32.55 10.43 -28.85
C LEU A 15 31.67 11.36 -28.00
N ARG A 16 32.16 11.76 -26.83
CA ARG A 16 31.47 12.70 -25.92
C ARG A 16 31.35 14.09 -26.55
N ASP A 17 32.43 14.61 -27.13
CA ASP A 17 32.43 15.89 -27.85
C ASP A 17 31.51 15.86 -29.08
N HIS A 18 31.38 14.70 -29.75
CA HIS A 18 30.47 14.53 -30.88
C HIS A 18 29.00 14.40 -30.43
N GLN A 19 28.74 13.83 -29.25
CA GLN A 19 27.40 13.78 -28.66
C GLN A 19 26.95 15.16 -28.18
N GLU A 20 27.83 15.91 -27.51
CA GLU A 20 27.57 17.30 -27.10
C GLU A 20 27.33 18.21 -28.30
N LYS A 21 28.13 18.08 -29.37
CA LYS A 21 27.89 18.81 -30.63
C LYS A 21 26.55 18.44 -31.28
N LYS A 22 26.13 17.19 -31.20
CA LYS A 22 24.84 16.71 -31.75
C LYS A 22 23.64 17.25 -30.95
N VAL A 23 23.78 17.39 -29.63
CA VAL A 23 22.77 18.02 -28.77
C VAL A 23 22.66 19.53 -29.07
N THR A 24 23.78 20.21 -29.32
CA THR A 24 23.75 21.64 -29.73
C THR A 24 23.27 21.89 -31.16
N SER A 25 23.35 20.90 -32.07
CA SER A 25 22.79 21.03 -33.42
C SER A 25 21.29 20.75 -33.46
N SER A 26 20.79 19.84 -32.62
CA SER A 26 19.35 19.52 -32.54
C SER A 26 18.51 20.57 -31.81
N GLN A 27 19.15 21.53 -31.12
CA GLN A 27 18.48 22.70 -30.54
C GLN A 27 18.48 23.94 -31.47
N LYS A 28 18.94 23.81 -32.73
CA LYS A 28 19.07 24.93 -33.67
C LYS A 28 18.07 24.93 -34.84
N GLU A 29 17.18 23.95 -34.96
CA GLU A 29 16.24 23.87 -36.10
C GLU A 29 14.75 24.12 -35.76
N GLU A 30 14.40 24.38 -34.51
CA GLU A 30 13.06 24.87 -34.15
C GLU A 30 13.18 26.02 -33.17
N ILE A 31 13.12 27.26 -33.70
CA ILE A 31 12.55 28.49 -33.12
C ILE A 31 13.06 29.63 -34.01
N GLU A 32 12.23 30.04 -34.96
CA GLU A 32 12.38 31.28 -35.71
C GLU A 32 11.06 32.05 -35.55
N VAL A 33 10.90 32.84 -34.47
CA VAL A 33 10.06 34.06 -34.46
C VAL A 33 10.59 35.04 -33.39
N GLN A 34 11.24 36.09 -33.90
CA GLN A 34 11.23 37.51 -33.51
C GLN A 34 11.27 37.93 -32.02
N GLN A 35 12.38 38.58 -31.65
CA GLN A 35 12.46 39.56 -30.56
C GLN A 35 11.75 40.88 -30.94
N PRO A 36 11.41 41.69 -29.93
CA PRO A 36 11.98 43.03 -29.87
C PRO A 36 12.76 43.31 -28.57
N THR A 37 13.85 44.04 -28.76
CA THR A 37 14.67 44.83 -27.81
C THR A 37 13.81 45.84 -27.02
N GLU A 38 14.13 46.31 -25.81
CA GLU A 38 15.32 47.11 -25.44
C GLU A 38 15.33 47.40 -23.91
N THR A 39 16.49 47.17 -23.29
CA THR A 39 17.21 47.98 -22.26
C THR A 39 16.61 48.46 -20.92
N LEU A 40 17.38 48.12 -19.86
CA LEU A 40 17.87 48.94 -18.71
C LEU A 40 16.90 49.33 -17.58
N TYR A 41 17.13 48.80 -16.37
CA TYR A 41 17.95 49.49 -15.34
C TYR A 41 18.23 48.58 -14.13
N ASP A 42 19.47 48.68 -13.64
CA ASP A 42 20.01 48.07 -12.44
C ASP A 42 19.49 48.69 -11.12
N ASN A 43 19.59 47.89 -10.07
CA ASN A 43 19.69 48.23 -8.63
C ASN A 43 18.44 48.77 -7.91
N LEU A 44 17.92 48.04 -6.93
CA LEU A 44 18.31 48.21 -5.52
C LEU A 44 17.63 47.18 -4.60
N SER A 45 18.45 46.54 -3.79
CA SER A 45 18.09 45.74 -2.61
C SER A 45 17.78 46.61 -1.38
N MET A 46 17.17 45.98 -0.38
CA MET A 46 17.09 46.33 1.05
C MET A 46 15.91 47.20 1.50
N ILE A 47 14.93 46.55 2.15
CA ILE A 47 14.06 47.18 3.14
C ILE A 47 14.54 46.72 4.51
N THR A 48 15.07 47.68 5.27
CA THR A 48 15.35 47.53 6.70
C THR A 48 14.37 48.43 7.46
N VAL A 49 13.79 47.87 8.51
CA VAL A 49 12.87 48.51 9.45
C VAL A 49 13.55 49.67 10.18
N ASN A 50 12.86 50.81 10.35
CA ASN A 50 12.99 51.64 11.56
C ASN A 50 11.86 52.66 11.76
N LYS A 51 11.67 52.99 13.05
CA LYS A 51 10.61 53.75 13.72
C LYS A 51 10.62 55.26 13.46
N MET A 52 9.45 55.86 13.72
CA MET A 52 9.13 57.16 14.36
C MET A 52 10.23 58.24 14.39
N ASP A 53 9.92 59.45 13.92
CA ASP A 53 9.63 60.59 14.81
C ASP A 53 9.02 61.79 14.07
N GLN A 54 8.47 62.68 14.89
CA GLN A 54 7.89 64.02 14.68
C GLN A 54 8.75 64.90 13.71
N ASP A 55 8.24 65.90 12.99
CA ASP A 55 7.53 67.07 13.50
C ASP A 55 6.87 67.93 12.39
N GLN A 56 5.87 68.70 12.83
CA GLN A 56 5.31 69.98 12.37
C GLN A 56 5.90 70.68 11.11
N ASN A 57 5.02 71.14 10.21
CA ASN A 57 4.58 72.55 10.20
C ASN A 57 3.57 72.91 9.08
N ASN A 58 2.66 73.80 9.49
CA ASN A 58 1.98 74.86 8.73
C ASN A 58 1.03 74.48 7.59
N ILE A 59 -0.24 74.89 7.69
CA ILE A 59 -0.72 76.17 7.12
C ILE A 59 -1.74 76.83 8.06
N THR A 60 -1.60 78.14 8.11
CA THR A 60 -2.07 79.21 8.98
C THR A 60 -3.56 79.60 8.91
N ASN A 61 -4.01 80.10 10.06
CA ASN A 61 -5.20 80.91 10.34
C ASN A 61 -5.32 82.18 9.48
N GLY A 62 -6.57 82.65 9.31
CA GLY A 62 -6.93 84.02 8.97
C GLY A 62 -8.32 84.37 9.49
N SER A 63 -8.36 85.11 10.59
CA SER A 63 -9.57 85.69 11.20
C SER A 63 -9.78 87.13 10.73
N GLN A 64 -11.03 87.57 10.56
CA GLN A 64 -11.63 88.74 11.24
C GLN A 64 -12.76 89.42 10.45
N ALA A 65 -13.70 89.93 11.23
CA ALA A 65 -14.94 90.63 10.92
C ALA A 65 -14.75 92.10 10.47
N ASN A 66 -15.79 92.66 9.83
CA ASN A 66 -16.40 93.99 10.04
C ASN A 66 -17.15 94.45 8.77
N PHE A 67 -18.46 94.70 8.82
CA PHE A 67 -19.16 95.98 9.12
C PHE A 67 -19.19 97.00 7.96
N LEU A 68 -20.43 97.47 7.69
CA LEU A 68 -20.87 98.67 6.96
C LEU A 68 -20.72 98.73 5.43
N ASN A 69 -21.85 98.78 4.71
CA ASN A 69 -22.25 100.07 4.10
C ASN A 69 -23.74 100.14 3.73
N ASN A 70 -24.37 101.19 4.26
CA ASN A 70 -25.64 101.79 3.85
C ASN A 70 -25.44 102.68 2.62
N GLN A 71 -26.47 102.79 1.78
CA GLN A 71 -26.94 103.96 0.99
C GLN A 71 -28.27 103.49 0.36
N ASP A 72 -29.40 104.20 0.31
CA ASP A 72 -29.81 105.54 0.69
C ASP A 72 -31.35 105.51 0.81
N THR A 73 -31.93 106.19 1.80
CA THR A 73 -33.32 106.68 1.71
C THR A 73 -33.32 108.18 1.96
N ALA A 74 -33.77 108.91 0.94
CA ALA A 74 -34.04 110.32 1.03
C ALA A 74 -35.33 110.59 1.83
N ILE A 75 -35.20 111.60 2.68
CA ILE A 75 -36.18 112.31 3.50
C ILE A 75 -37.50 112.59 2.77
N THR A 76 -38.64 112.43 3.45
CA THR A 76 -39.67 113.50 3.59
C THR A 76 -40.54 113.25 4.81
N ILE A 77 -40.49 114.20 5.74
CA ILE A 77 -41.30 114.32 6.95
C ILE A 77 -42.69 114.88 6.58
N LYS A 78 -43.77 114.35 7.21
CA LYS A 78 -44.89 115.16 7.71
C LYS A 78 -45.78 114.40 8.73
N ASN A 79 -45.80 114.97 9.94
CA ASN A 79 -46.91 115.13 10.88
C ASN A 79 -47.52 113.94 11.67
N SER A 80 -47.20 113.96 12.98
CA SER A 80 -48.07 113.86 14.18
C SER A 80 -49.23 112.86 14.28
N GLU A 81 -49.23 112.14 15.41
CA GLU A 81 -50.32 111.38 16.08
C GLU A 81 -50.49 109.89 15.78
N MET A 82 -49.54 109.02 16.17
CA MET A 82 -49.76 107.55 16.28
C MET A 82 -48.76 106.87 17.25
N LYS A 83 -48.63 107.34 18.51
CA LYS A 83 -47.57 106.84 19.43
C LYS A 83 -47.88 105.55 20.21
N SER A 84 -49.11 105.03 20.18
CA SER A 84 -49.47 103.79 20.90
C SER A 84 -49.45 102.56 19.99
N ASP A 85 -50.11 102.64 18.83
CA ASP A 85 -50.20 101.52 17.88
C ASP A 85 -48.85 101.21 17.20
N VAL A 86 -48.01 102.22 17.01
CA VAL A 86 -46.65 102.02 16.47
C VAL A 86 -45.75 101.25 17.45
N ILE A 87 -45.94 101.38 18.77
CA ILE A 87 -45.12 100.67 19.76
C ILE A 87 -45.56 99.20 19.86
N THR A 88 -46.87 98.93 19.88
CA THR A 88 -47.40 97.56 19.88
C THR A 88 -47.12 96.86 18.56
N GLU A 89 -47.29 97.52 17.40
CA GLU A 89 -46.91 96.96 16.10
C GLU A 89 -45.40 96.74 15.98
N MET A 90 -44.56 97.62 16.52
CA MET A 90 -43.10 97.42 16.53
C MET A 90 -42.68 96.27 17.46
N LEU A 91 -43.36 96.08 18.60
CA LEU A 91 -43.11 94.94 19.50
C LEU A 91 -43.62 93.63 18.90
N ILE A 92 -44.77 93.63 18.24
CA ILE A 92 -45.29 92.47 17.51
C ILE A 92 -44.36 92.15 16.33
N SER A 93 -43.92 93.15 15.56
CA SER A 93 -42.97 92.97 14.46
C SER A 93 -41.61 92.47 14.96
N ASN A 94 -41.12 92.96 16.10
CA ASN A 94 -39.90 92.45 16.72
C ASN A 94 -40.08 91.02 17.25
N LYS A 95 -41.23 90.70 17.84
CA LYS A 95 -41.55 89.34 18.29
C LYS A 95 -41.66 88.37 17.12
N THR A 96 -42.34 88.73 16.04
CA THR A 96 -42.45 87.89 14.84
C THR A 96 -41.11 87.76 14.11
N ASN A 97 -40.28 88.81 14.11
CA ASN A 97 -38.92 88.75 13.57
C ASN A 97 -38.02 87.84 14.43
N LEU A 98 -38.09 87.93 15.76
CA LEU A 98 -37.37 87.02 16.67
C LEU A 98 -37.88 85.58 16.54
N GLU A 99 -39.18 85.36 16.41
CA GLU A 99 -39.75 84.04 16.12
C GLU A 99 -39.29 83.50 14.76
N SER A 100 -39.21 84.35 13.73
CA SER A 100 -38.64 83.97 12.43
C SER A 100 -37.16 83.61 12.54
N GLN A 101 -36.37 84.38 13.30
CA GLN A 101 -34.95 84.08 13.53
C GLN A 101 -34.75 82.80 14.33
N ILE A 102 -35.59 82.54 15.33
CA ILE A 102 -35.57 81.29 16.10
C ILE A 102 -35.96 80.12 15.20
N ASN A 103 -36.97 80.27 14.35
CA ASN A 103 -37.37 79.26 13.39
C ASN A 103 -36.26 78.98 12.36
N ASP A 104 -35.61 80.03 11.82
CA ASP A 104 -34.47 79.88 10.91
C ASP A 104 -33.26 79.22 11.58
N LEU A 105 -32.97 79.57 12.83
CA LEU A 105 -31.91 78.92 13.61
C LEU A 105 -32.26 77.47 13.94
N SER A 106 -33.51 77.17 14.27
CA SER A 106 -33.97 75.80 14.51
C SER A 106 -33.92 74.94 13.25
N ALA A 107 -34.26 75.51 12.09
CA ALA A 107 -34.17 74.84 10.79
C ALA A 107 -32.71 74.59 10.41
N LYS A 108 -31.80 75.55 10.68
CA LYS A 108 -30.35 75.36 10.48
C LYS A 108 -29.78 74.30 11.43
N LEU A 109 -30.20 74.25 12.69
CA LEU A 109 -29.80 73.21 13.63
C LEU A 109 -30.29 71.83 13.16
N ALA A 110 -31.56 71.69 12.78
CA ALA A 110 -32.10 70.45 12.25
C ALA A 110 -31.39 70.01 10.95
N HIS A 111 -31.02 70.95 10.08
CA HIS A 111 -30.24 70.66 8.88
C HIS A 111 -28.82 70.17 9.22
N MET A 112 -28.13 70.83 10.17
CA MET A 112 -26.81 70.42 10.64
C MET A 112 -26.83 69.05 11.33
N GLU A 113 -27.86 68.76 12.13
CA GLU A 113 -28.06 67.45 12.76
C GLU A 113 -28.30 66.34 11.71
N SER A 114 -29.09 66.64 10.67
CA SER A 114 -29.31 65.73 9.54
C SER A 114 -28.01 65.44 8.77
N LEU A 115 -27.24 66.48 8.45
CA LEU A 115 -25.93 66.33 7.80
C LEU A 115 -24.93 65.56 8.67
N TYR A 116 -24.90 65.83 9.98
CA TYR A 116 -24.06 65.08 10.92
C TYR A 116 -24.46 63.60 11.00
N GLY A 117 -25.76 63.30 10.98
CA GLY A 117 -26.29 61.94 10.89
C GLY A 117 -25.88 61.23 9.59
N GLN A 118 -25.93 61.93 8.45
CA GLN A 118 -25.46 61.40 7.16
C GLN A 118 -23.95 61.11 7.19
N GLU A 119 -23.12 62.02 7.69
CA GLU A 119 -21.68 61.80 7.80
C GLU A 119 -21.33 60.67 8.77
N THR A 120 -22.04 60.52 9.88
CA THR A 120 -21.86 59.39 10.81
C THR A 120 -22.20 58.05 10.14
N ASN A 121 -23.28 58.01 9.35
CA ASN A 121 -23.65 56.82 8.57
C ASN A 121 -22.63 56.51 7.47
N ASN A 122 -22.15 57.52 6.76
CA ASN A 122 -21.09 57.36 5.75
C ASN A 122 -19.78 56.85 6.38
N HIS A 123 -19.40 57.37 7.55
CA HIS A 123 -18.25 56.91 8.31
C HIS A 123 -18.40 55.44 8.74
N ASN A 124 -19.57 55.05 9.24
CA ASN A 124 -19.85 53.67 9.63
C ASN A 124 -19.82 52.71 8.42
N ASN A 125 -20.35 53.13 7.27
CA ASN A 125 -20.29 52.36 6.03
C ASN A 125 -18.84 52.19 5.54
N CYS A 126 -18.05 53.27 5.55
CA CYS A 126 -16.63 53.21 5.19
C CYS A 126 -15.84 52.30 6.14
N LYS A 127 -16.12 52.37 7.45
CA LYS A 127 -15.51 51.48 8.46
C LYS A 127 -15.86 50.02 8.23
N GLN A 128 -17.12 49.70 7.91
CA GLN A 128 -17.53 48.34 7.57
C GLN A 128 -16.84 47.83 6.30
N GLN A 129 -16.73 48.66 5.26
CA GLN A 129 -15.97 48.32 4.05
C GLN A 129 -14.50 48.07 4.35
N ASN A 130 -13.88 48.86 5.23
CA ASN A 130 -12.48 48.69 5.61
C ASN A 130 -12.25 47.36 6.35
N ILE A 131 -13.15 47.00 7.28
CA ILE A 131 -13.11 45.69 7.96
C ILE A 131 -13.29 44.54 6.96
N ALA A 132 -14.20 44.69 5.99
CA ALA A 132 -14.41 43.68 4.96
C ALA A 132 -13.13 43.49 4.12
N LEU A 133 -12.53 44.57 3.63
CA LEU A 133 -11.26 44.54 2.88
C LEU A 133 -10.12 43.95 3.71
N GLN A 134 -10.05 44.27 5.00
CA GLN A 134 -9.03 43.71 5.89
C GLN A 134 -9.22 42.20 6.10
N SER A 135 -10.47 41.73 6.18
CA SER A 135 -10.77 40.29 6.21
C SER A 135 -10.42 39.58 4.90
N GLU A 136 -10.64 40.25 3.75
CA GLU A 136 -10.31 39.74 2.44
C GLU A 136 -8.79 39.64 2.23
N ILE A 137 -8.04 40.66 2.63
CA ILE A 137 -6.57 40.64 2.64
C ILE A 137 -6.05 39.49 3.51
N ASN A 138 -6.60 39.29 4.70
CA ASN A 138 -6.21 38.17 5.56
C ASN A 138 -6.52 36.82 4.93
N ASN A 139 -7.68 36.68 4.27
CA ASN A 139 -8.03 35.47 3.52
C ASN A 139 -7.13 35.24 2.31
N LEU A 140 -6.68 36.28 1.63
CA LEU A 140 -5.71 36.18 0.54
C LEU A 140 -4.33 35.79 1.06
N MET A 141 -3.90 36.33 2.20
CA MET A 141 -2.64 35.98 2.86
C MET A 141 -2.61 34.50 3.30
N THR A 142 -3.70 33.99 3.86
CA THR A 142 -3.78 32.56 4.23
C THR A 142 -3.75 31.66 3.00
N LYS A 143 -4.49 32.00 1.94
CA LYS A 143 -4.44 31.29 0.65
C LYS A 143 -3.02 31.30 0.05
N TYR A 144 -2.36 32.45 0.05
CA TYR A 144 -0.98 32.58 -0.43
C TYR A 144 -0.03 31.69 0.37
N SER A 145 -0.14 31.68 1.71
CA SER A 145 0.66 30.81 2.57
C SER A 145 0.46 29.32 2.26
N ILE A 146 -0.77 28.89 1.99
CA ILE A 146 -1.08 27.50 1.61
C ILE A 146 -0.44 27.17 0.27
N ILE A 147 -0.57 28.04 -0.73
CA ILE A 147 0.02 27.85 -2.07
C ILE A 147 1.56 27.76 -1.96
N VAL A 148 2.20 28.60 -1.14
CA VAL A 148 3.65 28.54 -0.92
C VAL A 148 4.06 27.22 -0.26
N GLN A 149 3.28 26.73 0.71
CA GLN A 149 3.54 25.44 1.36
C GLN A 149 3.37 24.28 0.37
N GLU A 150 2.33 24.28 -0.46
CA GLU A 150 2.10 23.29 -1.51
C GLU A 150 3.21 23.30 -2.56
N ALA A 151 3.63 24.48 -3.03
CA ALA A 151 4.76 24.64 -3.94
C ALA A 151 6.03 24.04 -3.36
N SER A 152 6.32 24.30 -2.08
CA SER A 152 7.49 23.72 -1.39
C SER A 152 7.43 22.18 -1.27
N SER A 153 6.22 21.62 -1.12
CA SER A 153 6.02 20.16 -1.11
C SER A 153 6.25 19.57 -2.49
N LYS A 154 5.74 20.22 -3.55
CA LYS A 154 5.95 19.80 -4.94
C LYS A 154 7.41 19.89 -5.36
N ASP A 155 8.15 20.89 -4.89
CA ASP A 155 9.60 20.98 -5.12
C ASP A 155 10.36 19.82 -4.46
N LYS A 156 9.97 19.39 -3.25
CA LYS A 156 10.55 18.21 -2.59
C LYS A 156 10.25 16.93 -3.35
N GLU A 157 9.00 16.73 -3.78
CA GLU A 157 8.61 15.59 -4.62
C GLU A 157 9.41 15.59 -5.94
N MET A 158 9.57 16.74 -6.58
CA MET A 158 10.35 16.89 -7.81
C MET A 158 11.84 16.56 -7.58
N GLN A 159 12.41 16.96 -6.44
CA GLN A 159 13.78 16.58 -6.08
C GLN A 159 13.92 15.07 -5.85
N GLN A 160 12.97 14.44 -5.16
CA GLN A 160 12.96 12.98 -4.98
C GLN A 160 12.86 12.25 -6.33
N LEU A 161 11.97 12.70 -7.23
CA LEU A 161 11.84 12.14 -8.57
C LEU A 161 13.09 12.34 -9.43
N LYS A 162 13.85 13.43 -9.23
CA LYS A 162 15.14 13.62 -9.91
C LYS A 162 16.19 12.62 -9.42
N VAL A 163 16.25 12.37 -8.12
CA VAL A 163 17.17 11.39 -7.52
C VAL A 163 16.83 9.97 -7.98
N THR A 164 15.55 9.59 -8.00
CA THR A 164 15.15 8.25 -8.48
C THR A 164 15.41 8.08 -9.98
N ASN A 165 15.17 9.10 -10.80
CA ASN A 165 15.54 9.05 -12.23
C ASN A 165 17.05 8.90 -12.41
N GLN A 166 17.87 9.59 -11.63
CA GLN A 166 19.32 9.44 -11.69
C GLN A 166 19.75 8.01 -11.31
N TYR A 167 19.18 7.45 -10.24
CA TYR A 167 19.42 6.06 -9.85
C TYR A 167 19.03 5.05 -10.95
N LEU A 168 17.83 5.19 -11.52
CA LEU A 168 17.37 4.33 -12.62
C LEU A 168 18.24 4.48 -13.87
N GLN A 169 18.74 5.68 -14.14
CA GLN A 169 19.64 5.92 -15.25
C GLN A 169 21.00 5.25 -15.04
N ASP A 170 21.52 5.24 -13.82
CA ASP A 170 22.75 4.53 -13.46
C ASP A 170 22.56 3.01 -13.54
N GLU A 171 21.43 2.48 -13.07
CA GLU A 171 21.08 1.06 -13.20
C GLU A 171 20.94 0.64 -14.66
N ARG A 172 20.28 1.46 -15.49
CA ARG A 172 20.18 1.24 -16.94
C ARG A 172 21.56 1.21 -17.60
N ASN A 173 22.47 2.11 -17.19
CA ASN A 173 23.83 2.13 -17.73
C ASN A 173 24.62 0.88 -17.30
N ASN A 174 24.46 0.40 -16.06
CA ASN A 174 25.07 -0.86 -15.60
C ASN A 174 24.56 -2.06 -16.40
N LEU A 175 23.24 -2.20 -16.57
CA LEU A 175 22.64 -3.27 -17.38
C LEU A 175 23.11 -3.18 -18.84
N PHE A 176 23.24 -1.98 -19.39
CA PHE A 176 23.79 -1.78 -20.73
C PHE A 176 25.24 -2.27 -20.83
N GLU A 177 26.09 -1.98 -19.85
CA GLU A 177 27.47 -2.49 -19.80
C GLU A 177 27.52 -4.03 -19.71
N GLN A 178 26.63 -4.66 -18.92
CA GLN A 178 26.52 -6.12 -18.85
C GLN A 178 26.09 -6.74 -20.19
N VAL A 179 25.13 -6.13 -20.88
CA VAL A 179 24.68 -6.56 -22.20
C VAL A 179 25.80 -6.44 -23.23
N GLU A 180 26.56 -5.35 -23.22
CA GLU A 180 27.69 -5.19 -24.14
C GLU A 180 28.83 -6.18 -23.84
N LEU A 181 29.09 -6.49 -22.57
CA LEU A 181 30.06 -7.53 -22.18
C LEU A 181 29.63 -8.91 -22.68
N THR A 182 28.37 -9.30 -22.47
CA THR A 182 27.84 -10.60 -22.92
C THR A 182 27.82 -10.72 -24.44
N LYS A 183 27.46 -9.65 -25.17
CA LYS A 183 27.59 -9.60 -26.63
C LYS A 183 29.03 -9.78 -27.10
N SER A 184 30.00 -9.11 -26.45
CA SER A 184 31.41 -9.29 -26.78
C SER A 184 31.87 -10.73 -26.53
N MET A 185 31.41 -11.36 -25.44
CA MET A 185 31.73 -12.75 -25.14
C MET A 185 31.11 -13.69 -26.18
N LEU A 186 29.85 -13.48 -26.56
CA LEU A 186 29.19 -14.25 -27.61
C LEU A 186 29.95 -14.14 -28.94
N ALA A 187 30.33 -12.93 -29.36
CA ALA A 187 31.11 -12.71 -30.57
C ALA A 187 32.47 -13.44 -30.53
N THR A 188 33.14 -13.50 -29.37
CA THR A 188 34.37 -14.31 -29.24
C THR A 188 34.09 -15.81 -29.41
N LYS A 189 33.00 -16.33 -28.83
CA LYS A 189 32.59 -17.73 -28.97
C LYS A 189 32.15 -18.08 -30.38
N GLU A 190 31.47 -17.20 -31.08
CA GLU A 190 31.16 -17.36 -32.51
C GLU A 190 32.45 -17.40 -33.35
N SER A 191 33.45 -16.56 -33.03
CA SER A 191 34.75 -16.60 -33.70
C SER A 191 35.55 -17.89 -33.41
N GLU A 192 35.42 -18.44 -32.20
CA GLU A 192 36.01 -19.74 -31.85
C GLU A 192 35.29 -20.88 -32.59
N ASN A 193 33.96 -20.85 -32.65
CA ASN A 193 33.16 -21.86 -33.32
C ASN A 193 33.42 -21.88 -34.84
N THR A 194 33.52 -20.71 -35.46
CA THR A 194 33.92 -20.60 -36.88
C THR A 194 35.33 -21.11 -37.14
N LYS A 195 36.28 -20.87 -36.22
CA LYS A 195 37.63 -21.47 -36.29
C LYS A 195 37.58 -22.99 -36.17
N LEU A 196 36.83 -23.54 -35.21
CA LEU A 196 36.68 -24.99 -35.05
C LEU A 196 36.03 -25.63 -36.29
N LEU A 197 34.98 -25.02 -36.85
CA LEU A 197 34.36 -25.46 -38.10
C LEU A 197 35.37 -25.46 -39.26
N SER A 198 36.19 -24.43 -39.37
CA SER A 198 37.26 -24.40 -40.39
C SER A 198 38.30 -25.51 -40.15
N GLN A 199 38.69 -25.78 -38.90
CA GLN A 199 39.60 -26.87 -38.56
C GLN A 199 39.00 -28.24 -38.91
N VAL A 200 37.72 -28.47 -38.59
CA VAL A 200 37.00 -29.70 -38.97
C VAL A 200 36.99 -29.88 -40.47
N SER A 201 36.69 -28.83 -41.24
CA SER A 201 36.76 -28.89 -42.71
C SER A 201 38.18 -29.21 -43.21
N THR A 202 39.23 -28.63 -42.60
CA THR A 202 40.61 -28.99 -42.98
C THR A 202 40.96 -30.43 -42.64
N TYR A 203 40.52 -30.96 -41.48
CA TYR A 203 40.74 -32.36 -41.12
C TYR A 203 39.97 -33.29 -42.03
N GLN A 204 38.76 -32.93 -42.44
CA GLN A 204 37.98 -33.69 -43.40
C GLN A 204 38.69 -33.76 -44.76
N ASN A 205 39.19 -32.63 -45.27
CA ASN A 205 39.99 -32.59 -46.49
C ASN A 205 41.31 -33.39 -46.35
N GLN A 206 41.96 -33.36 -45.17
CA GLN A 206 43.15 -34.18 -44.90
C GLN A 206 42.83 -35.67 -44.86
N ILE A 207 41.68 -36.07 -44.31
CA ILE A 207 41.21 -37.46 -44.32
C ILE A 207 40.94 -37.90 -45.76
N GLU A 208 40.28 -37.08 -46.57
CA GLU A 208 40.06 -37.37 -48.00
C GLU A 208 41.38 -37.53 -48.76
N LEU A 209 42.37 -36.65 -48.48
CA LEU A 209 43.72 -36.77 -49.04
C LEU A 209 44.45 -38.02 -48.55
N LEU A 210 44.36 -38.36 -47.26
CA LEU A 210 44.95 -39.57 -46.69
C LEU A 210 44.29 -40.83 -47.21
N GLN A 211 42.98 -40.82 -47.46
CA GLN A 211 42.28 -41.93 -48.12
C GLN A 211 42.81 -42.12 -49.56
N LEU A 212 43.04 -41.03 -50.29
CA LEU A 212 43.68 -41.08 -51.62
C LEU A 212 45.14 -41.54 -51.53
N GLN A 213 45.91 -41.12 -50.52
CA GLN A 213 47.28 -41.57 -50.30
C GLN A 213 47.36 -43.04 -49.87
N ILE A 214 46.45 -43.52 -49.01
CA ILE A 214 46.33 -44.94 -48.69
C ILE A 214 46.01 -45.69 -49.98
N GLN A 215 45.10 -45.21 -50.81
CA GLN A 215 44.83 -45.83 -52.11
C GLN A 215 46.07 -45.87 -53.03
N GLN A 216 46.96 -44.88 -52.94
CA GLN A 216 48.24 -44.85 -53.66
C GLN A 216 49.32 -45.76 -53.03
N LEU A 217 49.45 -45.79 -51.71
CA LEU A 217 50.39 -46.64 -50.96
C LEU A 217 49.95 -48.11 -50.90
N THR A 218 48.66 -48.39 -51.10
CA THR A 218 48.19 -49.75 -51.36
C THR A 218 48.65 -50.22 -52.75
N ASN A 219 48.98 -49.29 -53.66
CA ASN A 219 49.47 -49.58 -55.01
C ASN A 219 51.01 -49.48 -55.14
N ASP A 220 51.70 -48.68 -54.33
CA ASP A 220 53.14 -48.47 -54.42
C ASP A 220 53.86 -48.76 -53.10
N SER A 221 55.05 -49.34 -53.23
CA SER A 221 56.12 -49.47 -52.22
C SER A 221 56.09 -50.69 -51.28
N THR A 222 56.28 -51.84 -51.92
CA THR A 222 57.36 -52.74 -51.53
C THR A 222 58.71 -51.98 -51.55
N VAL A 223 59.64 -52.41 -50.68
CA VAL A 223 61.10 -52.29 -50.82
C VAL A 223 61.81 -51.16 -50.03
N LYS A 224 62.39 -51.62 -48.90
CA LYS A 224 63.75 -51.39 -48.35
C LYS A 224 63.97 -50.34 -47.26
N LEU A 225 64.08 -50.88 -46.04
CA LEU A 225 65.09 -50.52 -45.05
C LEU A 225 66.50 -50.85 -45.53
N ASP A 226 67.51 -50.08 -45.09
CA ASP A 226 68.73 -50.58 -44.44
C ASP A 226 69.67 -49.41 -44.05
N GLN A 227 69.99 -49.30 -42.75
CA GLN A 227 71.31 -49.54 -42.11
C GLN A 227 72.18 -48.27 -41.95
N ASN A 228 72.34 -47.76 -40.72
CA ASN A 228 73.35 -48.11 -39.69
C ASN A 228 74.80 -47.78 -40.06
N ASN A 229 75.41 -46.88 -39.25
CA ASN A 229 76.79 -46.96 -38.72
C ASN A 229 77.26 -45.58 -38.21
N LYS A 230 77.47 -45.36 -36.89
CA LYS A 230 78.60 -44.56 -36.32
C LYS A 230 78.90 -45.09 -34.89
N THR A 231 80.13 -45.37 -34.47
CA THR A 231 81.31 -44.56 -34.08
C THR A 231 81.09 -43.60 -32.90
N PRO A 232 82.01 -43.53 -31.93
CA PRO A 232 81.83 -42.99 -30.56
C PRO A 232 81.44 -41.51 -30.41
N GLU A 233 81.49 -40.69 -31.46
CA GLU A 233 80.78 -39.39 -31.48
C GLU A 233 79.27 -39.56 -31.32
N GLU A 234 78.71 -40.67 -31.81
CA GLU A 234 77.34 -41.06 -31.48
C GLU A 234 77.20 -41.32 -30.00
N THR A 235 78.16 -41.89 -29.28
CA THR A 235 77.99 -42.17 -27.85
C THR A 235 77.93 -40.89 -27.00
N GLU A 236 78.72 -39.86 -27.32
CA GLU A 236 78.62 -38.55 -26.66
C GLU A 236 77.38 -37.76 -27.12
N ALA A 237 77.06 -37.80 -28.42
CA ALA A 237 75.80 -37.22 -28.91
C ALA A 237 74.58 -37.95 -28.32
N LEU A 238 74.68 -39.26 -28.08
CA LEU A 238 73.67 -40.07 -27.41
C LEU A 238 73.59 -39.74 -25.92
N LEU A 239 74.71 -39.48 -25.22
CA LEU A 239 74.68 -39.03 -23.82
C LEU A 239 74.05 -37.65 -23.67
N HIS A 240 74.41 -36.67 -24.51
CA HIS A 240 73.73 -35.38 -24.54
C HIS A 240 72.26 -35.51 -24.92
N LYS A 241 71.94 -36.42 -25.85
CA LYS A 241 70.55 -36.72 -26.22
C LYS A 241 69.80 -37.38 -25.07
N ILE A 242 70.41 -38.31 -24.32
CA ILE A 242 69.84 -38.93 -23.12
C ILE A 242 69.57 -37.86 -22.07
N SER A 243 70.53 -36.99 -21.76
CA SER A 243 70.32 -35.88 -20.81
C SER A 243 69.19 -34.93 -21.27
N SER A 244 69.12 -34.62 -22.56
CA SER A 244 68.00 -33.82 -23.10
C SER A 244 66.66 -34.54 -23.05
N LEU A 245 66.65 -35.88 -23.16
CA LEU A 245 65.46 -36.70 -23.05
C LEU A 245 65.03 -36.84 -21.59
N GLU A 246 65.96 -36.95 -20.66
CA GLU A 246 65.71 -36.93 -19.21
C GLU A 246 65.08 -35.61 -18.79
N GLN A 247 65.61 -34.47 -19.26
CA GLN A 247 64.98 -33.16 -19.03
C GLN A 247 63.58 -33.07 -19.63
N LYS A 248 63.37 -33.61 -20.84
CA LYS A 248 62.03 -33.66 -21.46
C LYS A 248 61.06 -34.56 -20.70
N ILE A 249 61.54 -35.68 -20.18
CA ILE A 249 60.74 -36.58 -19.33
C ILE A 249 60.34 -35.85 -18.05
N GLU A 250 61.25 -35.09 -17.43
CA GLU A 250 60.94 -34.31 -16.23
C GLU A 250 59.92 -33.21 -16.52
N THR A 251 60.04 -32.49 -17.64
CA THR A 251 59.02 -31.50 -18.04
C THR A 251 57.67 -32.15 -18.34
N LEU A 252 57.66 -33.30 -19.02
CA LEU A 252 56.43 -34.04 -19.30
C LEU A 252 55.80 -34.62 -18.02
N GLN A 253 56.60 -34.98 -17.03
CA GLN A 253 56.11 -35.39 -15.71
C GLN A 253 55.47 -34.22 -14.97
N LYS A 254 56.10 -33.04 -14.98
CA LYS A 254 55.50 -31.82 -14.40
C LYS A 254 54.20 -31.42 -15.10
N ASP A 255 54.16 -31.48 -16.42
CA ASP A 255 52.96 -31.20 -17.20
C ASP A 255 51.85 -32.22 -16.88
N LYS A 256 52.20 -33.50 -16.73
CA LYS A 256 51.27 -34.55 -16.32
C LYS A 256 50.72 -34.32 -14.91
N GLU A 257 51.57 -33.94 -13.95
CA GLU A 257 51.15 -33.62 -12.58
C GLU A 257 50.24 -32.39 -12.56
N GLN A 258 50.56 -31.37 -13.34
CA GLN A 258 49.74 -30.16 -13.48
C GLN A 258 48.37 -30.49 -14.11
N ILE A 259 48.35 -31.28 -15.19
CA ILE A 259 47.11 -31.74 -15.83
C ILE A 259 46.26 -32.59 -14.87
N ASN A 260 46.88 -33.49 -14.12
CA ASN A 260 46.19 -34.28 -13.10
C ASN A 260 45.56 -33.41 -12.01
N SER A 261 46.30 -32.41 -11.52
CA SER A 261 45.77 -31.43 -10.56
C SER A 261 44.56 -30.68 -11.15
N HIS A 262 44.65 -30.24 -12.42
CA HIS A 262 43.52 -29.60 -13.10
C HIS A 262 42.31 -30.54 -13.24
N TYR A 263 42.51 -31.83 -13.56
CA TYR A 263 41.43 -32.81 -13.60
C TYR A 263 40.81 -33.06 -12.23
N GLU A 264 41.61 -33.12 -11.16
CA GLU A 264 41.09 -33.24 -9.79
C GLU A 264 40.26 -32.01 -9.39
N HIS A 265 40.71 -30.81 -9.74
CA HIS A 265 39.93 -29.59 -9.54
C HIS A 265 38.63 -29.59 -10.34
N TYR A 266 38.67 -29.97 -11.62
CA TYR A 266 37.48 -30.05 -12.46
C TYR A 266 36.46 -31.07 -11.92
N VAL A 267 36.90 -32.25 -11.49
CA VAL A 267 36.04 -33.27 -10.88
C VAL A 267 35.47 -32.77 -9.55
N ARG A 268 36.25 -32.06 -8.74
CA ARG A 268 35.79 -31.45 -7.49
C ARG A 268 34.69 -30.42 -7.76
N ASP A 269 34.90 -29.51 -8.70
CA ASP A 269 33.92 -28.48 -9.08
C ASP A 269 32.63 -29.10 -9.63
N LEU A 270 32.74 -30.16 -10.44
CA LEU A 270 31.59 -30.89 -10.96
C LEU A 270 30.81 -31.56 -9.81
N ASN A 271 31.50 -32.17 -8.85
CA ASN A 271 30.88 -32.79 -7.68
C ASN A 271 30.23 -31.75 -6.75
N GLU A 272 30.81 -30.57 -6.59
CA GLU A 272 30.19 -29.46 -5.84
C GLU A 272 28.92 -28.96 -6.53
N ARG A 273 28.94 -28.80 -7.85
CA ARG A 273 27.74 -28.46 -8.63
C ARG A 273 26.67 -29.53 -8.50
N LEU A 274 27.04 -30.80 -8.63
CA LEU A 274 26.12 -31.93 -8.46
C LEU A 274 25.49 -31.92 -7.05
N LYS A 275 26.29 -31.68 -6.01
CA LYS A 275 25.80 -31.57 -4.63
C LYS A 275 24.86 -30.38 -4.45
N SER A 276 25.16 -29.24 -5.07
CA SER A 276 24.27 -28.09 -5.05
C SER A 276 22.94 -28.38 -5.75
N GLU A 277 22.95 -29.06 -6.89
CA GLU A 277 21.73 -29.43 -7.61
C GLU A 277 20.91 -30.49 -6.85
N ILE A 278 21.56 -31.45 -6.19
CA ILE A 278 20.88 -32.40 -5.30
C ILE A 278 20.18 -31.66 -4.15
N ASN A 279 20.88 -30.74 -3.48
CA ASN A 279 20.30 -29.94 -2.39
C ASN A 279 19.10 -29.11 -2.88
N LYS A 280 19.21 -28.48 -4.07
CA LYS A 280 18.08 -27.75 -4.67
C LYS A 280 16.91 -28.69 -4.94
N ASN A 281 17.16 -29.86 -5.51
CA ASN A 281 16.10 -30.83 -5.81
C ASN A 281 15.42 -31.34 -4.52
N GLU A 282 16.18 -31.55 -3.45
CA GLU A 282 15.63 -31.87 -2.12
C GLU A 282 14.78 -30.72 -1.55
N THR A 283 15.21 -29.47 -1.70
CA THR A 283 14.38 -28.31 -1.28
C THR A 283 13.10 -28.21 -2.10
N LEU A 284 13.18 -28.33 -3.43
CA LEU A 284 11.99 -28.33 -4.29
C LEU A 284 11.04 -29.49 -3.95
N SER A 285 11.56 -30.67 -3.62
CA SER A 285 10.72 -31.80 -3.21
C SER A 285 10.02 -31.54 -1.87
N LYS A 286 10.66 -30.84 -0.93
CA LYS A 286 10.02 -30.41 0.33
C LYS A 286 8.96 -29.36 0.07
N ASP A 287 9.22 -28.41 -0.82
CA ASP A 287 8.26 -27.37 -1.20
C ASP A 287 7.03 -27.96 -1.89
N LEU A 288 7.23 -28.94 -2.79
CA LEU A 288 6.13 -29.70 -3.39
C LEU A 288 5.29 -30.43 -2.34
N GLN A 289 5.92 -31.07 -1.35
CA GLN A 289 5.20 -31.73 -0.26
C GLN A 289 4.42 -30.73 0.60
N ASN A 290 4.99 -29.55 0.86
CA ASN A 290 4.33 -28.48 1.60
C ASN A 290 3.12 -27.93 0.84
N LEU A 291 3.27 -27.70 -0.48
CA LEU A 291 2.18 -27.27 -1.36
C LEU A 291 1.08 -28.33 -1.43
N TYR A 292 1.44 -29.60 -1.55
CA TYR A 292 0.49 -30.71 -1.53
C TYR A 292 -0.29 -30.80 -0.21
N ASN A 293 0.39 -30.65 0.93
CA ASN A 293 -0.26 -30.62 2.24
C ASN A 293 -1.19 -29.41 2.39
N ARG A 294 -0.78 -28.24 1.90
CA ARG A 294 -1.60 -27.02 1.88
C ARG A 294 -2.84 -27.21 1.01
N GLU A 295 -2.68 -27.78 -0.18
CA GLU A 295 -3.79 -28.07 -1.08
C GLU A 295 -4.79 -29.03 -0.43
N ASN A 296 -4.31 -30.12 0.18
CA ASN A 296 -5.18 -31.04 0.92
C ASN A 296 -5.93 -30.35 2.07
N SER A 297 -5.28 -29.46 2.82
CA SER A 297 -5.96 -28.71 3.89
C SER A 297 -7.03 -27.75 3.34
N LEU A 298 -6.77 -27.10 2.19
CA LEU A 298 -7.76 -26.25 1.54
C LEU A 298 -8.93 -27.08 0.98
N ILE A 299 -8.65 -28.24 0.41
CA ILE A 299 -9.69 -29.18 -0.05
C ILE A 299 -10.55 -29.63 1.13
N GLU A 300 -9.93 -29.96 2.28
CA GLU A 300 -10.65 -30.33 3.49
C GLU A 300 -11.55 -29.19 4.00
N GLN A 301 -11.03 -27.95 4.04
CA GLN A 301 -11.81 -26.75 4.41
C GLN A 301 -12.97 -26.49 3.44
N ILE A 302 -12.73 -26.63 2.13
CA ILE A 302 -13.79 -26.48 1.11
C ILE A 302 -14.84 -27.57 1.30
N SER A 303 -14.44 -28.81 1.53
CA SER A 303 -15.37 -29.93 1.76
C SER A 303 -16.21 -29.69 3.02
N GLU A 304 -15.61 -29.18 4.09
CA GLU A 304 -16.33 -28.86 5.32
C GLU A 304 -17.33 -27.70 5.10
N MET A 305 -16.93 -26.67 4.34
CA MET A 305 -17.80 -25.57 3.97
C MET A 305 -18.95 -26.04 3.06
N GLU A 306 -18.68 -26.93 2.10
CA GLU A 306 -19.68 -27.52 1.23
C GLU A 306 -20.68 -28.36 2.03
N ILE A 307 -20.21 -29.20 2.96
CA ILE A 307 -21.07 -29.96 3.88
C ILE A 307 -21.93 -29.02 4.73
N ARG A 308 -21.36 -27.92 5.24
CA ARG A 308 -22.13 -26.91 5.99
C ARG A 308 -23.19 -26.25 5.12
N LEU A 309 -22.86 -25.83 3.90
CA LEU A 309 -23.81 -25.22 2.95
C LEU A 309 -24.93 -26.20 2.57
N GLN A 310 -24.58 -27.46 2.32
CA GLN A 310 -25.55 -28.50 2.04
C GLN A 310 -26.48 -28.70 3.23
N ASN A 311 -25.95 -28.80 4.46
CA ASN A 311 -26.74 -28.90 5.68
C ASN A 311 -27.68 -27.69 5.89
N TYR A 312 -27.24 -26.47 5.55
CA TYR A 312 -28.11 -25.29 5.57
C TYR A 312 -29.22 -25.36 4.51
N ALA A 313 -28.92 -25.89 3.31
CA ALA A 313 -29.90 -26.10 2.27
C ALA A 313 -30.92 -27.19 2.65
N THR A 314 -30.48 -28.30 3.26
CA THR A 314 -31.37 -29.35 3.79
C THR A 314 -32.26 -28.79 4.90
N LYS A 315 -31.69 -28.03 5.84
CA LYS A 315 -32.43 -27.41 6.94
C LYS A 315 -33.42 -26.33 6.47
N LYS A 316 -33.14 -25.66 5.35
CA LYS A 316 -34.07 -24.75 4.66
C LYS A 316 -35.19 -25.53 3.94
N SER A 317 -34.91 -26.74 3.45
CA SER A 317 -35.91 -27.64 2.88
C SER A 317 -36.81 -28.30 3.94
N ASP A 318 -36.28 -28.53 5.14
CA ASP A 318 -37.00 -29.12 6.29
C ASP A 318 -38.02 -28.16 6.92
N LEU A 319 -37.85 -26.85 6.76
CA LEU A 319 -38.83 -25.83 7.18
C LEU A 319 -40.06 -25.74 6.25
N SER A 320 -40.13 -26.54 5.17
CA SER A 320 -41.21 -26.48 4.16
C SER A 320 -42.00 -27.77 3.97
N LYS A 321 -41.76 -28.86 4.72
CA LYS A 321 -42.48 -30.12 4.46
C LYS A 321 -42.84 -30.89 5.73
N GLN A 322 -44.02 -30.58 6.26
CA GLN A 322 -44.82 -31.56 6.98
C GLN A 322 -45.84 -32.15 5.99
N GLU A 323 -45.82 -33.47 5.85
CA GLU A 323 -46.77 -34.36 5.16
C GLU A 323 -46.70 -34.45 3.62
N GLN A 324 -46.77 -35.70 3.12
CA GLN A 324 -46.75 -36.17 1.72
C GLN A 324 -45.36 -36.35 1.08
N ILE A 325 -44.59 -37.34 1.54
CA ILE A 325 -43.27 -37.63 0.95
C ILE A 325 -43.30 -38.73 -0.12
N ASP A 326 -44.21 -39.70 -0.11
CA ASP A 326 -44.08 -40.83 -1.07
C ASP A 326 -44.92 -40.76 -2.34
N THR A 327 -46.03 -40.02 -2.36
CA THR A 327 -46.81 -39.81 -3.60
C THR A 327 -46.44 -38.50 -4.30
N ASP A 328 -45.98 -37.51 -3.53
CA ASP A 328 -45.66 -36.17 -4.02
C ASP A 328 -44.24 -36.09 -4.59
N LEU A 329 -43.28 -36.92 -4.14
CA LEU A 329 -41.99 -37.05 -4.83
C LEU A 329 -42.14 -37.69 -6.20
N GLN A 330 -43.02 -38.70 -6.35
CA GLN A 330 -43.28 -39.35 -7.63
C GLN A 330 -43.98 -38.37 -8.59
N ASN A 331 -44.97 -37.62 -8.09
CA ASN A 331 -45.66 -36.60 -8.87
C ASN A 331 -44.76 -35.38 -9.17
N LYS A 332 -43.88 -34.97 -8.25
CA LYS A 332 -42.86 -33.94 -8.50
C LYS A 332 -41.78 -34.45 -9.45
N TYR A 333 -41.41 -35.72 -9.41
CA TYR A 333 -40.47 -36.31 -10.37
C TYR A 333 -41.09 -36.37 -11.77
N ILE A 334 -42.36 -36.73 -11.89
CA ILE A 334 -43.08 -36.74 -13.17
C ILE A 334 -43.33 -35.30 -13.66
N ALA A 335 -43.70 -34.38 -12.76
CA ALA A 335 -43.88 -32.96 -13.10
C ALA A 335 -42.56 -32.31 -13.52
N THR A 336 -41.47 -32.53 -12.77
CA THR A 336 -40.15 -32.02 -13.14
C THR A 336 -39.62 -32.68 -14.41
N LYS A 337 -39.89 -33.96 -14.65
CA LYS A 337 -39.56 -34.61 -15.92
C LYS A 337 -40.35 -34.01 -17.09
N ASN A 338 -41.65 -33.78 -16.92
CA ASN A 338 -42.50 -33.15 -17.93
C ASN A 338 -42.10 -31.68 -18.16
N GLU A 339 -41.73 -30.94 -17.11
CA GLU A 339 -41.19 -29.59 -17.21
C GLU A 339 -39.82 -29.58 -17.90
N LEU A 340 -38.99 -30.59 -17.68
CA LEU A 340 -37.70 -30.74 -18.35
C LEU A 340 -37.90 -31.10 -19.83
N GLU A 341 -38.85 -31.96 -20.15
CA GLU A 341 -39.26 -32.23 -21.53
C GLU A 341 -39.85 -30.97 -22.19
N GLU A 342 -40.69 -30.20 -21.49
CA GLU A 342 -41.26 -28.95 -21.99
C GLU A 342 -40.18 -27.86 -22.17
N ILE A 343 -39.23 -27.75 -21.24
CA ILE A 343 -38.06 -26.88 -21.34
C ILE A 343 -37.16 -27.33 -22.48
N ASN A 344 -37.02 -28.64 -22.72
CA ASN A 344 -36.24 -29.16 -23.83
C ASN A 344 -36.94 -28.89 -25.17
N VAL A 345 -38.27 -28.99 -25.24
CA VAL A 345 -39.03 -28.54 -26.42
C VAL A 345 -38.86 -27.03 -26.62
N LYS A 346 -38.98 -26.22 -25.57
CA LYS A 346 -38.73 -24.77 -25.63
C LYS A 346 -37.28 -24.45 -26.00
N TYR A 347 -36.32 -25.24 -25.55
CA TYR A 347 -34.90 -25.09 -25.88
C TYR A 347 -34.64 -25.46 -27.34
N ASN A 348 -35.22 -26.56 -27.83
CA ASN A 348 -35.15 -26.95 -29.23
C ASN A 348 -35.87 -25.94 -30.15
N GLU A 349 -36.98 -25.38 -29.70
CA GLU A 349 -37.71 -24.33 -30.40
C GLU A 349 -36.91 -23.02 -30.38
N LEU A 350 -36.27 -22.67 -29.25
CA LEU A 350 -35.38 -21.52 -29.14
C LEU A 350 -34.10 -21.73 -29.96
N GLN A 351 -33.60 -22.96 -30.06
CA GLN A 351 -32.46 -23.33 -30.89
C GLN A 351 -32.83 -23.25 -32.37
N LYS A 352 -34.05 -23.67 -32.74
CA LYS A 352 -34.59 -23.50 -34.09
C LYS A 352 -34.79 -22.02 -34.42
N GLN A 353 -35.37 -21.25 -33.50
CA GLN A 353 -35.48 -19.79 -33.61
C GLN A 353 -34.10 -19.14 -33.67
N HIS A 354 -33.11 -19.61 -32.92
CA HIS A 354 -31.73 -19.12 -33.00
C HIS A 354 -31.11 -19.47 -34.34
N MET A 355 -31.33 -20.67 -34.88
CA MET A 355 -30.86 -21.06 -36.20
C MET A 355 -31.54 -20.25 -37.31
N ASP A 356 -32.84 -19.98 -37.18
CA ASP A 356 -33.61 -19.15 -38.10
C ASP A 356 -33.21 -17.67 -37.97
N CYS A 357 -32.96 -17.18 -36.75
CA CYS A 357 -32.38 -15.86 -36.50
C CYS A 357 -30.96 -15.78 -37.05
N GLN A 358 -30.15 -16.83 -36.94
CA GLN A 358 -28.79 -16.87 -37.47
C GLN A 358 -28.79 -16.90 -39.01
N LYS A 359 -29.73 -17.63 -39.63
CA LYS A 359 -29.98 -17.55 -41.07
C LYS A 359 -30.45 -16.16 -41.47
N LYS A 360 -31.40 -15.58 -40.71
CA LYS A 360 -31.89 -14.22 -40.94
C LYS A 360 -30.80 -13.18 -40.72
N ILE A 361 -29.86 -13.39 -39.79
CA ILE A 361 -28.67 -12.56 -39.59
C ILE A 361 -27.70 -12.76 -40.76
N SER A 362 -27.52 -13.96 -41.30
CA SER A 362 -26.71 -14.17 -42.50
C SER A 362 -27.32 -13.52 -43.75
N GLU A 363 -28.64 -13.54 -43.86
CA GLU A 363 -29.39 -12.87 -44.92
C GLU A 363 -29.39 -11.35 -44.72
N LEU A 364 -29.51 -10.86 -43.47
CA LEU A 364 -29.43 -9.45 -43.12
C LEU A 364 -28.01 -8.90 -43.19
N THR A 365 -26.97 -9.72 -43.00
CA THR A 365 -25.57 -9.31 -43.18
C THR A 365 -25.24 -9.22 -44.65
N GLN A 366 -25.68 -10.18 -45.48
CA GLN A 366 -25.64 -10.03 -46.94
C GLN A 366 -26.47 -8.85 -47.43
N ALA A 367 -27.67 -8.64 -46.87
CA ALA A 367 -28.48 -7.46 -47.16
C ALA A 367 -27.80 -6.19 -46.68
N SER A 368 -27.11 -6.19 -45.53
CA SER A 368 -26.34 -5.06 -45.01
C SER A 368 -25.06 -4.81 -45.81
N GLU A 369 -24.47 -5.81 -46.44
CA GLU A 369 -23.36 -5.65 -47.37
C GLU A 369 -23.84 -4.99 -48.67
N ILE A 370 -25.04 -5.33 -49.13
CA ILE A 370 -25.72 -4.66 -50.25
C ILE A 370 -26.21 -3.25 -49.82
N GLU A 371 -26.66 -3.10 -48.58
CA GLU A 371 -27.16 -1.86 -48.01
C GLU A 371 -26.01 -0.92 -47.63
N THR A 372 -24.81 -1.41 -47.28
CA THR A 372 -23.59 -0.60 -47.09
C THR A 372 -23.01 -0.16 -48.44
N GLN A 373 -23.12 -0.99 -49.48
CA GLN A 373 -22.88 -0.54 -50.87
C GLN A 373 -23.92 0.50 -51.33
N SER A 374 -25.15 0.45 -50.82
CA SER A 374 -26.19 1.47 -51.08
C SER A 374 -26.17 2.68 -50.14
N ASN A 375 -25.64 2.56 -48.91
CA ASN A 375 -25.64 3.58 -47.85
C ASN A 375 -24.43 4.50 -47.95
N ILE A 376 -23.40 4.14 -48.71
CA ILE A 376 -22.41 5.11 -49.20
C ILE A 376 -23.11 6.23 -50.01
N TYR A 377 -24.32 6.00 -50.53
CA TYR A 377 -25.13 7.01 -51.25
C TYR A 377 -26.31 7.60 -50.44
N LYS A 378 -26.50 7.29 -49.15
CA LYS A 378 -27.65 7.79 -48.36
C LYS A 378 -27.30 8.14 -46.91
N HIS A 379 -26.17 8.80 -46.67
CA HIS A 379 -25.71 9.09 -45.32
C HIS A 379 -26.42 10.25 -44.58
N ASP A 380 -27.48 10.84 -45.13
CA ASP A 380 -28.03 12.12 -44.62
C ASP A 380 -29.34 12.05 -43.82
N ASN A 381 -29.80 10.89 -43.36
CA ASN A 381 -30.91 10.88 -42.39
C ASN A 381 -30.71 9.83 -41.30
N VAL A 382 -30.31 10.30 -40.13
CA VAL A 382 -30.40 9.54 -38.88
C VAL A 382 -31.89 9.44 -38.51
N ASP A 383 -32.47 8.25 -38.64
CA ASP A 383 -33.86 8.01 -38.26
C ASP A 383 -34.06 8.23 -36.76
N ILE A 384 -34.82 9.27 -36.41
CA ILE A 384 -35.20 9.67 -35.04
C ILE A 384 -35.77 8.49 -34.23
N SER A 385 -36.40 7.51 -34.88
CA SER A 385 -36.93 6.31 -34.24
C SER A 385 -35.83 5.38 -33.69
N LYS A 386 -34.65 5.33 -34.33
CA LYS A 386 -33.53 4.50 -33.88
C LYS A 386 -32.86 5.13 -32.65
N LEU A 387 -32.66 6.45 -32.67
CA LEU A 387 -32.17 7.20 -31.52
C LEU A 387 -33.11 7.08 -30.30
N ASN A 388 -34.43 7.15 -30.52
CA ASN A 388 -35.41 6.98 -29.43
C ASN A 388 -35.40 5.55 -28.84
N ALA A 389 -35.15 4.52 -29.65
CA ALA A 389 -35.01 3.15 -29.18
C ALA A 389 -33.74 2.95 -28.36
N ASP A 390 -32.63 3.54 -28.80
CA ASP A 390 -31.34 3.49 -28.08
C ASP A 390 -31.43 4.21 -26.73
N ILE A 391 -32.05 5.41 -26.68
CA ILE A 391 -32.30 6.14 -25.43
C ILE A 391 -33.19 5.34 -24.47
N ALA A 392 -34.23 4.65 -24.98
CA ALA A 392 -35.11 3.83 -24.14
C ALA A 392 -34.39 2.59 -23.58
N SER A 393 -33.54 1.97 -24.40
CA SER A 393 -32.68 0.84 -23.98
C SER A 393 -31.69 1.28 -22.91
N ASP A 394 -30.99 2.40 -23.11
CA ASP A 394 -30.01 2.93 -22.16
C ASP A 394 -30.67 3.33 -20.83
N LYS A 395 -31.89 3.89 -20.88
CA LYS A 395 -32.67 4.16 -19.68
C LYS A 395 -33.01 2.89 -18.91
N LEU A 396 -33.36 1.80 -19.61
CA LEU A 396 -33.64 0.51 -18.99
C LEU A 396 -32.38 -0.14 -18.40
N ALA A 397 -31.24 -0.02 -19.11
CA ALA A 397 -29.95 -0.48 -18.64
C ALA A 397 -29.50 0.28 -17.39
N ALA A 398 -29.63 1.61 -17.40
CA ALA A 398 -29.37 2.46 -16.24
C ALA A 398 -30.30 2.11 -15.07
N GLN A 399 -31.60 1.90 -15.32
CA GLN A 399 -32.55 1.49 -14.28
C GLN A 399 -32.15 0.16 -13.64
N ARG A 400 -31.82 -0.87 -14.45
CA ARG A 400 -31.34 -2.16 -13.94
C ARG A 400 -30.05 -2.04 -13.15
N ALA A 401 -29.09 -1.23 -13.62
CA ALA A 401 -27.85 -0.97 -12.90
C ALA A 401 -28.10 -0.27 -11.55
N THR A 402 -29.00 0.71 -11.50
CA THR A 402 -29.37 1.38 -10.24
C THR A 402 -30.07 0.45 -9.26
N GLU A 403 -30.90 -0.47 -9.76
CA GLU A 403 -31.60 -1.44 -8.91
C GLU A 403 -30.64 -2.51 -8.37
N GLN A 404 -29.68 -2.98 -9.18
CA GLN A 404 -28.60 -3.84 -8.71
C GLN A 404 -27.71 -3.14 -7.68
N ASN A 405 -27.33 -1.88 -7.91
CA ASN A 405 -26.56 -1.11 -6.95
C ASN A 405 -27.32 -0.89 -5.64
N LYS A 406 -28.64 -0.67 -5.72
CA LYS A 406 -29.50 -0.57 -4.53
C LYS A 406 -29.52 -1.89 -3.75
N LYS A 407 -29.60 -3.03 -4.45
CA LYS A 407 -29.57 -4.36 -3.83
C LYS A 407 -28.20 -4.65 -3.19
N LEU A 408 -27.11 -4.42 -3.91
CA LEU A 408 -25.75 -4.57 -3.39
C LEU A 408 -25.52 -3.68 -2.17
N LYS A 409 -26.02 -2.45 -2.20
CA LYS A 409 -25.93 -1.56 -1.03
C LYS A 409 -26.69 -2.11 0.18
N SER A 410 -27.90 -2.63 -0.03
CA SER A 410 -28.66 -3.29 1.05
C SER A 410 -27.95 -4.54 1.58
N ASP A 411 -27.32 -5.33 0.72
CA ASP A 411 -26.58 -6.53 1.11
C ASP A 411 -25.30 -6.15 1.89
N VAL A 412 -24.59 -5.09 1.47
CA VAL A 412 -23.43 -4.54 2.19
C VAL A 412 -23.85 -3.98 3.56
N GLU A 413 -24.93 -3.22 3.65
CA GLU A 413 -25.46 -2.71 4.92
C GLU A 413 -25.84 -3.87 5.87
N ALA A 414 -26.41 -4.97 5.34
CA ALA A 414 -26.70 -6.15 6.14
C ALA A 414 -25.42 -6.86 6.64
N LEU A 415 -24.39 -6.98 5.79
CA LEU A 415 -23.09 -7.53 6.17
C LEU A 415 -22.40 -6.67 7.23
N GLU A 416 -22.43 -5.35 7.09
CA GLU A 416 -21.90 -4.41 8.09
C GLU A 416 -22.60 -4.59 9.44
N GLN A 417 -23.93 -4.73 9.45
CA GLN A 417 -24.67 -5.02 10.68
C GLN A 417 -24.27 -6.35 11.32
N VAL A 418 -24.06 -7.40 10.52
CA VAL A 418 -23.58 -8.70 11.02
C VAL A 418 -22.17 -8.59 11.58
N ILE A 419 -21.27 -7.84 10.95
CA ILE A 419 -19.90 -7.59 11.44
C ILE A 419 -19.93 -6.84 12.77
N VAL A 420 -20.75 -5.78 12.88
CA VAL A 420 -20.92 -5.03 14.14
C VAL A 420 -21.48 -5.94 15.23
N LYS A 421 -22.48 -6.78 14.91
CA LYS A 421 -23.05 -7.73 15.86
C LYS A 421 -22.01 -8.76 16.30
N MET A 422 -21.27 -9.35 15.38
CA MET A 422 -20.19 -10.31 15.71
C MET A 422 -19.07 -9.66 16.51
N GLY A 423 -18.73 -8.40 16.22
CA GLY A 423 -17.77 -7.61 17.01
C GLY A 423 -18.27 -7.40 18.44
N LYS A 424 -19.56 -7.08 18.61
CA LYS A 424 -20.20 -6.96 19.92
C LYS A 424 -20.21 -8.30 20.67
N ASP A 425 -20.60 -9.38 20.00
CA ASP A 425 -20.65 -10.72 20.60
C ASP A 425 -19.24 -11.19 20.99
N LYS A 426 -18.21 -10.91 20.17
CA LYS A 426 -16.80 -11.18 20.48
C LYS A 426 -16.33 -10.39 21.70
N LEU A 427 -16.71 -9.11 21.81
CA LEU A 427 -16.39 -8.30 22.98
C LEU A 427 -17.02 -8.89 24.24
N GLU A 428 -18.32 -9.21 24.20
CA GLU A 428 -19.04 -9.79 25.34
C GLU A 428 -18.45 -11.16 25.76
N LEU A 429 -18.08 -12.00 24.79
CA LEU A 429 -17.43 -13.29 25.08
C LEU A 429 -16.04 -13.09 25.70
N THR A 430 -15.29 -12.09 25.22
CA THR A 430 -13.97 -11.75 25.76
C THR A 430 -14.09 -11.20 27.19
N GLU A 431 -15.07 -10.33 27.46
CA GLU A 431 -15.36 -9.83 28.80
C GLU A 431 -15.73 -10.97 29.76
N LYS A 432 -16.65 -11.86 29.37
CA LYS A 432 -17.00 -13.06 30.15
C LYS A 432 -15.78 -13.94 30.40
N TRP A 433 -14.94 -14.17 29.39
CA TRP A 433 -13.72 -14.95 29.54
C TRP A 433 -12.72 -14.30 30.51
N THR A 434 -12.52 -12.98 30.42
CA THR A 434 -11.64 -12.26 31.36
C THR A 434 -12.18 -12.30 32.79
N HIS A 435 -13.50 -12.19 32.96
CA HIS A 435 -14.16 -12.33 34.25
C HIS A 435 -13.98 -13.74 34.83
N GLU A 436 -14.24 -14.79 34.05
CA GLU A 436 -14.01 -16.19 34.45
C GLU A 436 -12.53 -16.45 34.78
N LYS A 437 -11.61 -15.89 33.98
CA LYS A 437 -10.17 -15.99 34.26
C LYS A 437 -9.80 -15.32 35.58
N GLN A 438 -10.39 -14.17 35.90
CA GLN A 438 -10.17 -13.50 37.18
C GLN A 438 -10.78 -14.27 38.34
N LEU A 439 -11.97 -14.85 38.17
CA LEU A 439 -12.59 -15.73 39.15
C LEU A 439 -11.74 -16.97 39.40
N ASN A 440 -11.22 -17.60 38.34
CA ASN A 440 -10.35 -18.77 38.44
C ASN A 440 -9.03 -18.46 39.15
N LYS A 441 -8.42 -17.29 38.89
CA LYS A 441 -7.28 -16.81 39.69
C LYS A 441 -7.65 -16.65 41.16
N GLY A 442 -8.82 -16.08 41.46
CA GLY A 442 -9.31 -15.95 42.84
C GLY A 442 -9.54 -17.31 43.52
N LEU A 443 -10.08 -18.29 42.81
CA LEU A 443 -10.24 -19.66 43.32
C LEU A 443 -8.90 -20.36 43.52
N SER A 444 -7.94 -20.20 42.59
CA SER A 444 -6.60 -20.77 42.71
C SER A 444 -5.83 -20.19 43.91
N LEU A 445 -5.96 -18.88 44.20
CA LEU A 445 -5.41 -18.28 45.40
C LEU A 445 -6.03 -18.87 46.67
N LYS A 446 -7.36 -19.02 46.72
CA LYS A 446 -8.05 -19.65 47.85
C LYS A 446 -7.64 -21.12 48.05
N LEU A 447 -7.42 -21.86 46.96
CA LEU A 447 -6.92 -23.23 47.04
C LEU A 447 -5.50 -23.26 47.62
N ALA A 448 -4.61 -22.36 47.18
CA ALA A 448 -3.26 -22.25 47.74
C ALA A 448 -3.28 -21.90 49.24
N GLU A 449 -4.13 -20.97 49.67
CA GLU A 449 -4.32 -20.63 51.09
C GLU A 449 -4.79 -21.84 51.91
N LEU A 450 -5.73 -22.63 51.38
CA LEU A 450 -6.22 -23.84 52.04
C LEU A 450 -5.16 -24.95 52.10
N GLU A 451 -4.37 -25.13 51.04
CA GLU A 451 -3.24 -26.06 51.01
C GLU A 451 -2.17 -25.68 52.05
N GLU A 452 -1.86 -24.39 52.18
CA GLU A 452 -0.95 -23.89 53.21
C GLU A 452 -1.50 -24.14 54.62
N CYS A 453 -2.78 -23.87 54.86
CA CYS A 453 -3.44 -24.18 56.13
C CYS A 453 -3.39 -25.69 56.45
N ALA A 454 -3.64 -26.55 55.46
CA ALA A 454 -3.57 -28.00 55.63
C ALA A 454 -2.14 -28.47 55.94
N LYS A 455 -1.13 -27.93 55.24
CA LYS A 455 0.28 -28.22 55.50
C LYS A 455 0.69 -27.77 56.91
N ASN A 456 0.24 -26.59 57.34
CA ASN A 456 0.47 -26.10 58.69
C ASN A 456 -0.16 -27.01 59.75
N MET A 457 -1.39 -27.47 59.54
CA MET A 457 -2.04 -28.42 60.44
C MET A 457 -1.36 -29.79 60.46
N GLN A 458 -0.88 -30.28 59.31
CA GLN A 458 -0.10 -31.51 59.23
C GLN A 458 1.24 -31.39 59.95
N ASN A 459 1.92 -30.24 59.85
CA ASN A 459 3.15 -29.98 60.60
C ASN A 459 2.89 -29.94 62.11
N GLN A 460 1.77 -29.35 62.55
CA GLN A 460 1.35 -29.38 63.95
C GLN A 460 1.07 -30.81 64.43
N LEU A 461 0.40 -31.64 63.61
CA LEU A 461 0.17 -33.05 63.92
C LEU A 461 1.48 -33.82 64.04
N LYS A 462 2.40 -33.67 63.08
CA LYS A 462 3.73 -34.29 63.16
C LYS A 462 4.50 -33.87 64.42
N ALA A 463 4.46 -32.57 64.76
CA ALA A 463 5.08 -32.09 65.99
C ALA A 463 4.47 -32.72 67.25
N LYS A 464 3.15 -32.94 67.26
CA LYS A 464 2.43 -33.63 68.33
C LYS A 464 2.76 -35.13 68.38
N ASP A 465 2.87 -35.80 67.24
CA ASP A 465 3.31 -37.19 67.16
C ASP A 465 4.75 -37.35 67.66
N ASP A 466 5.65 -36.41 67.33
CA ASP A 466 7.02 -36.40 67.84
C ASP A 466 7.08 -36.17 69.36
N GLU A 467 6.20 -35.32 69.92
CA GLU A 467 6.02 -35.20 71.37
C GLU A 467 5.51 -36.51 71.99
N MET A 468 4.53 -37.16 71.37
CA MET A 468 3.99 -38.44 71.83
C MET A 468 5.06 -39.55 71.80
N ILE A 469 5.85 -39.64 70.72
CA ILE A 469 6.96 -40.59 70.61
C ILE A 469 8.01 -40.32 71.68
N ARG A 470 8.36 -39.04 71.93
CA ARG A 470 9.29 -38.67 73.02
C ARG A 470 8.77 -39.14 74.37
N LEU A 471 7.51 -38.84 74.70
CA LEU A 471 6.89 -39.30 75.95
C LEU A 471 6.87 -40.82 76.04
N LEU A 472 6.53 -41.53 74.96
CA LEU A 472 6.49 -43.00 74.97
C LEU A 472 7.88 -43.62 75.18
N ASN A 473 8.93 -43.01 74.64
CA ASN A 473 10.31 -43.41 74.90
C ASN A 473 10.70 -43.15 76.36
N GLU A 474 10.33 -42.02 76.94
CA GLU A 474 10.52 -41.75 78.37
C GLU A 474 9.78 -42.77 79.25
N TYR A 475 8.54 -43.11 78.90
CA TYR A 475 7.77 -44.17 79.58
C TYR A 475 8.49 -45.52 79.50
N ARG A 476 8.97 -45.93 78.32
CA ARG A 476 9.74 -47.18 78.15
C ARG A 476 11.06 -47.19 78.90
N GLU A 477 11.73 -46.05 79.00
CA GLU A 477 12.94 -45.92 79.81
C GLU A 477 12.64 -46.05 81.31
N MET A 478 11.54 -45.45 81.77
CA MET A 478 11.07 -45.62 83.13
C MET A 478 10.69 -47.08 83.41
N GLU A 479 9.99 -47.75 82.50
CA GLU A 479 9.64 -49.18 82.61
C GLU A 479 10.90 -50.06 82.73
N ARG A 480 11.91 -49.85 81.86
CA ARG A 480 13.20 -50.54 81.98
C ARG A 480 13.89 -50.31 83.32
N LYS A 481 13.82 -49.09 83.87
CA LYS A 481 14.36 -48.79 85.22
C LYS A 481 13.60 -49.56 86.30
N HIS A 482 12.27 -49.62 86.22
CA HIS A 482 11.46 -50.40 87.17
C HIS A 482 11.78 -51.90 87.09
N ASP A 483 11.89 -52.46 85.89
CA ASP A 483 12.25 -53.87 85.69
C ASP A 483 13.64 -54.20 86.25
N MET A 484 14.60 -53.28 86.08
CA MET A 484 15.94 -53.45 86.65
C MET A 484 15.90 -53.46 88.18
N ILE A 485 15.12 -52.58 88.80
CA ILE A 485 14.89 -52.58 90.26
C ILE A 485 14.21 -53.89 90.71
N ILE A 486 13.22 -54.39 89.97
CA ILE A 486 12.55 -55.66 90.28
C ILE A 486 13.54 -56.82 90.21
N LYS A 487 14.40 -56.83 89.20
CA LYS A 487 15.45 -57.84 89.05
C LYS A 487 16.45 -57.78 90.20
N ASP A 488 16.93 -56.60 90.58
CA ASP A 488 17.82 -56.43 91.72
C ASP A 488 17.17 -56.93 93.03
N VAL A 489 15.87 -56.67 93.23
CA VAL A 489 15.10 -57.19 94.38
C VAL A 489 14.96 -58.72 94.34
N ASN A 490 14.79 -59.32 93.16
CA ASN A 490 14.70 -60.77 93.01
C ASN A 490 16.07 -61.45 93.16
N ASP A 491 17.15 -60.85 92.68
CA ASP A 491 18.52 -61.35 92.89
C ASP A 491 18.91 -61.26 94.38
N MET A 492 18.43 -60.25 95.10
CA MET A 492 18.51 -60.17 96.56
C MET A 492 17.69 -61.28 97.26
N LYS A 493 16.58 -61.75 96.66
CA LYS A 493 15.78 -62.88 97.18
C LYS A 493 16.40 -64.24 96.84
N GLN A 494 16.93 -64.46 95.63
CA GLN A 494 17.54 -65.73 95.23
C GLN A 494 18.83 -66.04 96.00
N ASN A 495 19.56 -65.01 96.46
CA ASN A 495 20.68 -65.21 97.40
C ASN A 495 20.23 -65.63 98.82
N SER A 496 18.93 -65.66 99.11
CA SER A 496 18.35 -66.15 100.36
C SER A 496 17.78 -67.57 100.27
N ASP A 497 17.65 -68.16 99.07
CA ASP A 497 16.97 -69.44 98.82
C ASP A 497 17.90 -70.51 98.20
N VAL A 498 19.16 -70.61 98.67
CA VAL A 498 19.97 -71.83 98.49
C VAL A 498 19.68 -72.79 99.64
N ASP A 499 18.54 -73.49 99.59
CA ASP A 499 18.41 -74.81 100.19
C ASP A 499 17.15 -75.53 99.67
N ILE A 500 17.28 -76.83 99.44
CA ILE A 500 16.24 -77.83 99.11
C ILE A 500 16.01 -78.11 97.60
N ASN A 501 16.79 -79.10 97.12
CA ASN A 501 16.39 -80.32 96.40
C ASN A 501 15.61 -80.25 95.07
N GLN A 502 15.76 -81.13 94.08
CA GLN A 502 16.71 -82.18 93.67
C GLN A 502 16.04 -82.81 92.42
N GLN A 503 16.83 -83.19 91.40
CA GLN A 503 16.60 -84.32 90.46
C GLN A 503 15.44 -84.20 89.44
N GLU A 504 15.51 -84.61 88.17
CA GLU A 504 16.44 -85.51 87.45
C GLU A 504 16.37 -85.30 85.91
N SER A 505 17.55 -85.23 85.30
CA SER A 505 18.04 -85.68 83.97
C SER A 505 17.11 -86.26 82.86
N VAL A 506 17.16 -85.74 81.61
CA VAL A 506 17.97 -86.17 80.42
C VAL A 506 17.34 -87.27 79.53
N ASN A 507 17.16 -86.95 78.23
CA ASN A 507 17.51 -87.74 77.02
C ASN A 507 16.87 -87.09 75.76
N THR A 508 17.25 -87.22 74.48
CA THR A 508 18.47 -87.46 73.67
C THR A 508 17.99 -87.40 72.19
N GLU A 509 18.70 -86.66 71.32
CA GLU A 509 18.84 -86.79 69.84
C GLU A 509 17.70 -86.64 68.79
N LYS A 510 18.09 -85.96 67.67
CA LYS A 510 17.87 -86.23 66.20
C LYS A 510 16.88 -85.42 65.33
N SER A 511 17.47 -84.53 64.50
CA SER A 511 17.48 -84.40 63.01
C SER A 511 16.24 -84.29 62.10
N HIS A 512 16.32 -83.32 61.16
CA HIS A 512 15.77 -83.22 59.76
C HIS A 512 14.22 -83.14 59.58
N SER A 513 13.59 -82.52 58.56
CA SER A 513 13.87 -81.77 57.31
C SER A 513 12.51 -81.34 56.68
N ASP A 514 12.46 -80.27 55.86
CA ASP A 514 11.51 -79.97 54.74
C ASP A 514 9.96 -79.93 55.04
N ASP A 515 9.06 -79.23 54.34
CA ASP A 515 9.04 -78.54 53.03
C ASP A 515 7.77 -77.66 52.87
N THR A 516 7.79 -76.68 51.95
CA THR A 516 6.69 -76.13 51.08
C THR A 516 5.35 -75.59 51.67
N ALA A 517 4.55 -74.70 51.07
CA ALA A 517 4.61 -73.69 50.00
C ALA A 517 3.20 -73.05 49.87
N HIS A 518 3.14 -71.75 49.51
CA HIS A 518 2.11 -71.04 48.69
C HIS A 518 0.62 -71.06 49.17
N GLU A 519 -0.20 -70.00 49.01
CA GLU A 519 -0.59 -69.39 47.73
C GLU A 519 -1.49 -68.12 47.90
N HIS A 520 -1.26 -67.14 47.00
CA HIS A 520 -2.10 -66.04 46.43
C HIS A 520 -2.99 -65.07 47.26
N THR A 521 -2.79 -63.76 47.03
CA THR A 521 -3.69 -62.91 46.22
C THR A 521 -3.00 -61.63 45.71
N LEU A 522 -3.32 -61.30 44.44
CA LEU A 522 -2.72 -60.34 43.51
C LEU A 522 -3.25 -58.88 43.62
N LEU A 523 -2.35 -57.94 43.29
CA LEU A 523 -2.47 -56.75 42.40
C LEU A 523 -3.59 -55.71 42.56
N LEU A 524 -3.19 -54.43 42.71
CA LEU A 524 -3.28 -53.34 41.72
C LEU A 524 -2.60 -52.07 42.33
N ARG A 525 -1.55 -51.47 41.75
CA ARG A 525 -1.58 -50.42 40.69
C ARG A 525 -2.27 -49.13 41.21
N LYS A 526 -1.65 -47.95 41.33
CA LYS A 526 -0.94 -47.16 40.29
C LYS A 526 -0.24 -45.93 40.91
N ASN A 527 0.85 -45.52 40.27
CA ASN A 527 1.71 -44.34 40.45
C ASN A 527 1.01 -42.97 40.53
N SER A 528 1.68 -41.98 41.12
CA SER A 528 2.26 -40.74 40.49
C SER A 528 2.75 -39.81 41.62
N GLN A 529 4.02 -39.36 41.68
CA GLN A 529 4.56 -38.15 41.00
C GLN A 529 3.69 -36.92 41.33
N ASP A 530 4.16 -35.84 41.96
CA ASP A 530 5.39 -35.08 41.72
C ASP A 530 5.62 -33.97 42.78
N VAL A 531 6.90 -33.57 42.98
CA VAL A 531 7.46 -32.18 42.98
C VAL A 531 6.84 -31.14 43.97
N ASN A 532 7.55 -30.25 44.67
CA ASN A 532 8.91 -30.00 45.16
C ASN A 532 8.82 -28.64 45.93
N THR A 533 9.87 -28.35 46.73
CA THR A 533 10.29 -27.00 47.21
C THR A 533 9.49 -26.42 48.40
N THR A 534 10.11 -26.03 49.51
CA THR A 534 10.98 -24.85 49.63
C THR A 534 12.12 -24.96 50.66
N VAL A 535 13.08 -24.05 50.43
CA VAL A 535 14.48 -23.90 50.87
C VAL A 535 14.66 -23.34 52.29
N THR A 536 15.87 -23.53 52.86
CA THR A 536 16.74 -22.62 53.67
C THR A 536 17.34 -23.36 54.89
N ASP A 537 18.57 -23.16 55.38
CA ASP A 537 19.84 -22.57 54.95
C ASP A 537 20.91 -22.97 56.02
N GLY A 538 22.19 -23.07 55.63
CA GLY A 538 23.39 -22.89 56.47
C GLY A 538 23.72 -23.80 57.68
N LYS A 539 24.66 -24.75 57.50
CA LYS A 539 26.02 -24.72 58.12
C LYS A 539 26.85 -25.97 57.82
N VAL A 540 28.10 -25.70 57.44
CA VAL A 540 29.15 -26.63 57.02
C VAL A 540 29.56 -27.60 58.14
N LYS A 541 29.42 -28.90 57.87
CA LYS A 541 30.31 -29.95 58.41
C LYS A 541 30.86 -30.74 57.23
N VAL A 542 32.18 -30.77 57.16
CA VAL A 542 32.96 -31.54 56.19
C VAL A 542 32.94 -32.98 56.67
N ASP A 543 31.94 -33.74 56.22
CA ASP A 543 31.94 -35.20 56.25
C ASP A 543 31.76 -35.68 54.81
N ASN A 544 32.64 -36.59 54.39
CA ASN A 544 32.74 -37.21 53.08
C ASN A 544 31.37 -37.48 52.43
N ILE A 545 30.96 -36.61 51.51
CA ILE A 545 29.80 -36.85 50.65
C ILE A 545 30.26 -37.72 49.49
N CYS A 546 30.28 -39.04 49.72
CA CYS A 546 30.01 -39.95 48.62
C CYS A 546 28.54 -39.73 48.25
N ILE A 547 28.29 -38.81 47.30
CA ILE A 547 26.97 -38.72 46.68
C ILE A 547 26.74 -40.11 46.10
N LYS A 548 25.73 -40.83 46.62
CA LYS A 548 25.32 -42.10 46.02
C LYS A 548 25.11 -41.82 44.54
N LYS A 549 25.84 -42.52 43.67
CA LYS A 549 25.88 -42.27 42.22
C LYS A 549 24.47 -42.15 41.61
N GLU A 550 23.51 -42.88 42.18
CA GLU A 550 22.07 -42.77 41.96
C GLU A 550 21.48 -41.36 42.19
N ASP A 551 21.70 -40.70 43.33
CA ASP A 551 21.10 -39.39 43.63
C ASP A 551 21.65 -38.27 42.74
N ALA A 552 22.93 -38.38 42.33
CA ALA A 552 23.52 -37.49 41.33
C ALA A 552 22.94 -37.73 39.94
N MET A 553 22.69 -39.00 39.56
CA MET A 553 22.03 -39.33 38.30
C MET A 553 20.59 -38.83 38.25
N VAL A 554 19.83 -38.94 39.34
CA VAL A 554 18.43 -38.47 39.39
C VAL A 554 18.34 -36.96 39.21
N LYS A 555 19.18 -36.18 39.91
CA LYS A 555 19.22 -34.71 39.74
C LYS A 555 19.68 -34.29 38.34
N LEU A 556 20.59 -35.05 37.74
CA LEU A 556 21.03 -34.81 36.38
C LEU A 556 19.91 -35.12 35.37
N GLN A 557 19.18 -36.23 35.58
CA GLN A 557 18.02 -36.62 34.77
C GLN A 557 16.89 -35.60 34.86
N GLU A 558 16.56 -35.11 36.05
CA GLU A 558 15.55 -34.07 36.27
C GLU A 558 15.94 -32.76 35.56
N ARG A 559 17.24 -32.38 35.62
CA ARG A 559 17.73 -31.21 34.89
C ARG A 559 17.69 -31.39 33.37
N PHE A 560 18.00 -32.58 32.86
CA PHE A 560 17.88 -32.88 31.43
C PHE A 560 16.43 -32.88 30.95
N LEU A 561 15.49 -33.41 31.75
CA LEU A 561 14.06 -33.36 31.48
C LEU A 561 13.56 -31.91 31.43
N ASN A 562 13.89 -31.10 32.43
CA ASN A 562 13.50 -29.69 32.46
C ASN A 562 14.06 -28.91 31.26
N ILE A 563 15.33 -29.16 30.88
CA ILE A 563 15.92 -28.53 29.69
C ILE A 563 15.26 -29.03 28.41
N MET A 564 14.92 -30.32 28.30
CA MET A 564 14.20 -30.84 27.14
C MET A 564 12.79 -30.23 27.02
N ASP A 565 12.07 -30.09 28.12
CA ASP A 565 10.76 -29.44 28.15
C ASP A 565 10.89 -27.95 27.81
N GLU A 566 11.91 -27.26 28.31
CA GLU A 566 12.17 -25.86 27.97
C GLU A 566 12.53 -25.71 26.48
N VAL A 567 13.36 -26.60 25.93
CA VAL A 567 13.70 -26.62 24.49
C VAL A 567 12.48 -26.94 23.64
N ALA A 568 11.60 -27.85 24.07
CA ALA A 568 10.34 -28.16 23.38
C ALA A 568 9.41 -26.95 23.39
N ASN A 569 9.21 -26.30 24.54
CA ASN A 569 8.41 -25.09 24.67
C ASN A 569 8.97 -23.92 23.83
N LEU A 570 10.29 -23.73 23.83
CA LEU A 570 10.95 -22.71 23.00
C LEU A 570 10.81 -23.04 21.51
N SER A 571 10.86 -24.32 21.13
CA SER A 571 10.60 -24.76 19.77
C SER A 571 9.16 -24.48 19.36
N ASP A 572 8.18 -24.77 20.19
CA ASP A 572 6.77 -24.50 19.91
C ASP A 572 6.48 -23.00 19.81
N GLU A 573 7.05 -22.18 20.70
CA GLU A 573 6.90 -20.71 20.60
C GLU A 573 7.61 -20.16 19.37
N LYS A 574 8.74 -20.74 18.96
CA LYS A 574 9.40 -20.39 17.70
C LYS A 574 8.48 -20.67 16.51
N HIS A 575 7.88 -21.87 16.42
CA HIS A 575 6.94 -22.18 15.34
C HIS A 575 5.72 -21.25 15.35
N ARG A 576 5.22 -20.89 16.55
CA ARG A 576 4.13 -19.93 16.70
C ARG A 576 4.51 -18.54 16.17
N LEU A 577 5.71 -18.07 16.51
CA LEU A 577 6.24 -16.80 16.02
C LEU A 577 6.49 -16.82 14.50
N GLU A 578 7.00 -17.92 13.95
CA GLU A 578 7.18 -18.09 12.51
C GLU A 578 5.84 -18.02 11.76
N HIS A 579 4.79 -18.67 12.30
CA HIS A 579 3.44 -18.56 11.74
C HIS A 579 2.91 -17.13 11.77
N ILE A 580 3.13 -16.38 12.86
CA ILE A 580 2.73 -14.98 12.97
C ILE A 580 3.51 -14.11 11.96
N ILE A 581 4.81 -14.33 11.81
CA ILE A 581 5.64 -13.60 10.83
C ILE A 581 5.12 -13.86 9.42
N LEU A 582 4.81 -15.11 9.07
CA LEU A 582 4.28 -15.45 7.75
C LEU A 582 2.91 -14.78 7.50
N GLN A 583 2.05 -14.74 8.51
CA GLN A 583 0.78 -14.01 8.42
C GLN A 583 1.00 -12.51 8.21
N LEU A 584 1.90 -11.88 8.99
CA LEU A 584 2.22 -10.46 8.85
C LEU A 584 2.87 -10.15 7.49
N GLN A 585 3.65 -11.06 6.93
CA GLN A 585 4.18 -10.94 5.57
C GLN A 585 3.05 -10.95 4.54
N ASN A 586 2.11 -11.89 4.61
CA ASN A 586 0.96 -11.92 3.70
C ASN A 586 0.08 -10.66 3.86
N GLU A 587 -0.13 -10.17 5.08
CA GLU A 587 -0.82 -8.91 5.34
C GLU A 587 -0.06 -7.71 4.75
N THR A 588 1.27 -7.71 4.84
CA THR A 588 2.11 -6.66 4.24
C THR A 588 2.05 -6.69 2.71
N ASP A 589 2.07 -7.87 2.10
CA ASP A 589 1.98 -8.05 0.64
C ASP A 589 0.63 -7.56 0.11
N THR A 590 -0.47 -7.93 0.77
CA THR A 590 -1.81 -7.44 0.41
C THR A 590 -1.93 -5.92 0.58
N ILE A 591 -1.36 -5.35 1.64
CA ILE A 591 -1.30 -3.89 1.80
C ILE A 591 -0.51 -3.25 0.66
N CYS A 592 0.60 -3.85 0.21
CA CYS A 592 1.38 -3.34 -0.92
C CYS A 592 0.57 -3.35 -2.23
N GLU A 593 -0.21 -4.41 -2.47
CA GLU A 593 -1.13 -4.47 -3.62
C GLU A 593 -2.18 -3.36 -3.58
N TYR A 594 -2.80 -3.11 -2.41
CA TYR A 594 -3.75 -2.00 -2.25
C TYR A 594 -3.11 -0.64 -2.49
N VAL A 595 -1.87 -0.42 -2.02
CA VAL A 595 -1.14 0.82 -2.27
C VAL A 595 -0.86 0.99 -3.77
N ALA A 596 -0.45 -0.07 -4.46
CA ALA A 596 -0.22 -0.03 -5.91
C ALA A 596 -1.50 0.27 -6.69
N LEU A 597 -2.62 -0.37 -6.34
CA LEU A 597 -3.93 -0.12 -6.94
C LEU A 597 -4.40 1.32 -6.68
N TYR A 598 -4.21 1.83 -5.47
CA TYR A 598 -4.55 3.21 -5.14
C TYR A 598 -3.69 4.21 -5.93
N GLN A 599 -2.39 3.96 -6.05
CA GLN A 599 -1.50 4.79 -6.88
C GLN A 599 -1.91 4.76 -8.34
N GLN A 600 -2.27 3.60 -8.88
CA GLN A 600 -2.77 3.47 -10.26
C GLN A 600 -4.11 4.21 -10.45
N GLN A 601 -5.05 4.06 -9.51
CA GLN A 601 -6.33 4.78 -9.57
C GLN A 601 -6.11 6.29 -9.50
N ARG A 602 -5.17 6.76 -8.66
CA ARG A 602 -4.83 8.18 -8.55
C ARG A 602 -4.16 8.71 -9.81
N SER A 603 -3.27 7.95 -10.44
CA SER A 603 -2.63 8.36 -11.69
C SER A 603 -3.63 8.42 -12.84
N LEU A 604 -4.59 7.49 -12.90
CA LEU A 604 -5.69 7.52 -13.88
C LEU A 604 -6.61 8.72 -13.69
N LEU A 605 -6.99 9.02 -12.43
CA LEU A 605 -7.78 10.22 -12.11
C LEU A 605 -7.04 11.49 -12.50
N LYS A 606 -5.75 11.60 -12.17
CA LYS A 606 -4.91 12.74 -12.53
C LYS A 606 -4.80 12.89 -14.04
N ARG A 607 -4.59 11.79 -14.78
CA ARG A 607 -4.55 11.80 -16.26
C ARG A 607 -5.86 12.30 -16.86
N ARG A 608 -7.00 11.85 -16.33
CA ARG A 608 -8.33 12.30 -16.78
C ARG A 608 -8.53 13.80 -16.51
N GLU A 609 -8.09 14.28 -15.35
CA GLU A 609 -8.18 15.70 -14.99
C GLU A 609 -7.24 16.57 -15.84
N GLU A 610 -6.05 16.07 -16.17
CA GLU A 610 -5.12 16.71 -17.11
C GLU A 610 -5.70 16.76 -18.54
N GLU A 611 -6.27 15.66 -19.04
CA GLU A 611 -6.95 15.63 -20.35
C GLU A 611 -8.12 16.61 -20.41
N ARG A 612 -8.94 16.64 -19.36
CA ARG A 612 -10.06 17.57 -19.22
C ARG A 612 -9.59 19.02 -19.14
N SER A 613 -8.52 19.30 -18.40
CA SER A 613 -7.93 20.65 -18.31
C SER A 613 -7.37 21.12 -19.66
N LYS A 614 -6.75 20.21 -20.43
CA LYS A 614 -6.30 20.51 -21.81
C LYS A 614 -7.48 20.85 -22.73
N GLN A 615 -8.56 20.07 -22.69
CA GLN A 615 -9.76 20.35 -23.48
C GLN A 615 -10.42 21.67 -23.08
N LEU A 616 -10.51 21.95 -21.78
CA LEU A 616 -11.03 23.23 -21.30
C LEU A 616 -10.18 24.42 -21.78
N LYS A 617 -8.85 24.25 -21.79
CA LYS A 617 -7.93 25.26 -22.31
C LYS A 617 -8.13 25.52 -23.81
N ILE A 618 -8.24 24.46 -24.61
CA ILE A 618 -8.55 24.57 -26.05
C ILE A 618 -9.89 25.29 -26.25
N TYR A 619 -10.92 24.90 -25.51
CA TYR A 619 -12.23 25.54 -25.59
C TYR A 619 -12.17 27.03 -25.23
N GLN A 620 -11.41 27.40 -24.19
CA GLN A 620 -11.21 28.80 -23.81
C GLN A 620 -10.47 29.59 -24.90
N GLU A 621 -9.42 29.01 -25.50
CA GLU A 621 -8.70 29.61 -26.63
C GLU A 621 -9.62 29.85 -27.83
N GLU A 622 -10.49 28.89 -28.17
CA GLU A 622 -11.48 29.05 -29.26
C GLU A 622 -12.57 30.10 -28.93
N CYS A 623 -13.06 30.14 -27.68
CA CYS A 623 -13.96 31.19 -27.23
C CYS A 623 -13.34 32.58 -27.33
N ASP A 624 -12.05 32.71 -27.00
CA ASP A 624 -11.35 33.99 -27.07
C ASP A 624 -11.04 34.40 -28.53
N LYS A 625 -10.74 33.46 -29.42
CA LYS A 625 -10.69 33.71 -30.88
C LYS A 625 -12.04 34.20 -31.41
N LEU A 626 -13.15 33.55 -31.03
CA LEU A 626 -14.48 33.95 -31.47
C LEU A 626 -14.85 35.35 -30.96
N LYS A 627 -14.51 35.69 -29.72
CA LYS A 627 -14.66 37.06 -29.20
C LYS A 627 -13.89 38.06 -30.06
N HIS A 628 -12.64 37.74 -30.38
CA HIS A 628 -11.81 38.63 -31.19
C HIS A 628 -12.41 38.85 -32.57
N HIS A 629 -12.86 37.80 -33.26
CA HIS A 629 -13.54 37.92 -34.55
C HIS A 629 -14.86 38.70 -34.47
N LEU A 630 -15.62 38.56 -33.38
CA LEU A 630 -16.83 39.37 -33.17
C LEU A 630 -16.51 40.84 -32.92
N GLU A 631 -15.41 41.15 -32.22
CA GLU A 631 -14.90 42.51 -32.04
C GLU A 631 -14.42 43.09 -33.37
N GLU A 632 -13.67 42.34 -34.18
CA GLU A 632 -13.25 42.74 -35.52
C GLU A 632 -14.46 43.05 -36.43
N LEU A 633 -15.48 42.17 -36.42
CA LEU A 633 -16.72 42.39 -37.18
C LEU A 633 -17.49 43.63 -36.70
N ARG A 634 -17.52 43.86 -35.39
CA ARG A 634 -18.14 45.05 -34.79
C ARG A 634 -17.39 46.32 -35.19
N ASP A 635 -16.06 46.30 -35.17
CA ASP A 635 -15.22 47.43 -35.59
C ASP A 635 -15.37 47.70 -37.08
N LEU A 636 -15.45 46.65 -37.91
CA LEU A 636 -15.76 46.78 -39.32
C LEU A 636 -17.11 47.46 -39.51
N LEU A 637 -18.16 47.00 -38.81
CA LEU A 637 -19.50 47.60 -38.87
C LEU A 637 -19.53 49.06 -38.41
N LEU A 638 -18.75 49.41 -37.38
CA LEU A 638 -18.62 50.80 -36.93
C LEU A 638 -17.93 51.68 -37.99
N ARG A 639 -16.89 51.17 -38.66
CA ARG A 639 -16.26 51.86 -39.80
C ARG A 639 -17.21 51.99 -40.99
N PHE A 640 -17.92 50.91 -41.34
CA PHE A 640 -18.94 50.89 -42.39
C PHE A 640 -20.08 51.89 -42.11
N ALA A 641 -20.46 52.08 -40.85
CA ALA A 641 -21.50 53.04 -40.45
C ALA A 641 -21.00 54.51 -40.43
N ALA A 642 -19.68 54.74 -40.32
CA ALA A 642 -19.07 56.07 -40.28
C ALA A 642 -18.79 56.65 -41.68
N ASP A 643 -18.78 55.83 -42.73
CA ASP A 643 -18.52 56.27 -44.11
C ASP A 643 -19.75 56.98 -44.71
N GLU A 644 -19.65 58.29 -44.95
CA GLU A 644 -20.77 59.15 -45.40
C GLU A 644 -21.30 58.78 -46.80
N GLU A 645 -20.44 58.33 -47.72
CA GLU A 645 -20.86 57.90 -49.06
C GLU A 645 -21.71 56.62 -49.02
N LEU A 646 -21.39 55.69 -48.12
CA LEU A 646 -22.10 54.42 -47.98
C LEU A 646 -23.36 54.53 -47.10
N ALA A 647 -23.35 55.43 -46.10
CA ALA A 647 -24.54 55.77 -45.32
C ALA A 647 -25.67 56.35 -46.19
N SER A 648 -25.32 57.02 -47.29
CA SER A 648 -26.30 57.50 -48.29
C SER A 648 -26.95 56.35 -49.09
N PHE A 649 -26.21 55.26 -49.35
CA PHE A 649 -26.69 54.04 -50.01
C PHE A 649 -27.59 53.17 -49.12
N LEU A 650 -27.51 53.31 -47.80
CA LEU A 650 -28.30 52.56 -46.81
C LEU A 650 -29.67 53.19 -46.50
N LYS A 651 -30.04 54.30 -47.14
CA LYS A 651 -31.37 54.94 -46.99
C LYS A 651 -32.52 54.14 -47.60
N GLU A 652 -32.24 53.09 -48.38
CA GLU A 652 -33.25 52.11 -48.78
C GLU A 652 -33.72 51.30 -47.56
N GLU A 653 -35.02 51.40 -47.26
CA GLU A 653 -35.68 50.88 -46.05
C GLU A 653 -35.45 49.37 -45.82
N SER A 654 -35.25 48.58 -46.87
CA SER A 654 -34.90 47.16 -46.77
C SER A 654 -33.50 46.91 -46.19
N ARG A 655 -32.50 47.69 -46.61
CA ARG A 655 -31.09 47.46 -46.25
C ARG A 655 -30.75 48.01 -44.87
N TYR A 656 -31.43 49.08 -44.44
CA TYR A 656 -31.36 49.55 -43.06
C TYR A 656 -31.90 48.51 -42.08
N ASN A 657 -33.00 47.82 -42.44
CA ASN A 657 -33.53 46.71 -41.65
C ASN A 657 -32.56 45.53 -41.59
N ASP A 658 -31.88 45.20 -42.70
CA ASP A 658 -30.85 44.15 -42.70
C ASP A 658 -29.65 44.50 -41.80
N LEU A 659 -29.16 45.75 -41.86
CA LEU A 659 -28.08 46.23 -40.98
C LEU A 659 -28.51 46.21 -39.50
N THR A 660 -29.75 46.61 -39.21
CA THR A 660 -30.31 46.58 -37.85
C THR A 660 -30.43 45.14 -37.36
N ARG A 661 -30.82 44.21 -38.23
CA ARG A 661 -30.91 42.77 -37.93
C ARG A 661 -29.54 42.13 -37.69
N VAL A 662 -28.52 42.52 -38.46
CA VAL A 662 -27.13 42.11 -38.24
C VAL A 662 -26.61 42.64 -36.91
N LYS A 663 -26.93 43.89 -36.57
CA LYS A 663 -26.57 44.50 -35.28
C LYS A 663 -27.26 43.80 -34.11
N GLU A 664 -28.54 43.46 -34.23
CA GLU A 664 -29.26 42.64 -33.23
C GLU A 664 -28.70 41.23 -33.12
N LEU A 665 -28.30 40.60 -34.22
CA LEU A 665 -27.70 39.26 -34.22
C LEU A 665 -26.33 39.27 -33.53
N LEU A 666 -25.51 40.27 -33.79
CA LEU A 666 -24.24 40.49 -33.09
C LEU A 666 -24.45 40.75 -31.60
N GLU A 667 -25.45 41.53 -31.23
CA GLU A 667 -25.78 41.80 -29.82
C GLU A 667 -26.33 40.54 -29.12
N LYS A 668 -27.10 39.70 -29.82
CA LYS A 668 -27.55 38.39 -29.32
C LYS A 668 -26.38 37.40 -29.17
N LEU A 669 -25.46 37.35 -30.13
CA LEU A 669 -24.26 36.52 -30.07
C LEU A 669 -23.29 36.97 -28.98
N GLN A 670 -23.11 38.28 -28.80
CA GLN A 670 -22.28 38.85 -27.75
C GLN A 670 -22.85 38.58 -26.35
N ASN A 671 -24.17 38.41 -26.24
CA ASN A 671 -24.86 38.03 -25.02
C ASN A 671 -25.09 36.51 -24.87
N CYS A 672 -24.59 35.67 -25.78
CA CYS A 672 -24.69 34.22 -25.64
C CYS A 672 -23.87 33.74 -24.43
N SER A 673 -24.43 32.74 -23.74
CA SER A 673 -23.86 32.12 -22.53
C SER A 673 -22.49 31.48 -22.73
N LEU A 674 -22.10 31.21 -23.98
CA LEU A 674 -20.82 30.63 -24.39
C LEU A 674 -19.66 31.65 -24.39
N ILE A 675 -19.97 32.94 -24.48
CA ILE A 675 -18.99 34.01 -24.74
C ILE A 675 -18.85 34.95 -23.53
N THR A 676 -19.93 35.15 -22.77
CA THR A 676 -19.94 36.13 -21.67
C THR A 676 -19.44 35.52 -20.36
N SER A 677 -18.36 36.09 -19.79
CA SER A 677 -17.77 35.74 -18.47
C SER A 677 -18.73 35.86 -17.27
N LYS A 678 -19.99 36.28 -17.47
CA LYS A 678 -20.99 36.43 -16.41
C LYS A 678 -21.65 35.10 -16.00
N PHE A 679 -21.42 34.02 -16.74
CA PHE A 679 -21.84 32.66 -16.35
C PHE A 679 -20.65 31.82 -15.85
N ASN A 680 -19.93 32.33 -14.85
CA ASN A 680 -18.90 31.56 -14.12
C ASN A 680 -19.45 30.31 -13.40
N ASN A 681 -20.75 30.02 -13.52
CA ASN A 681 -21.44 28.85 -12.95
C ASN A 681 -22.06 27.95 -14.04
N LEU A 682 -21.50 27.91 -15.25
CA LEU A 682 -21.57 26.65 -15.99
C LEU A 682 -20.70 25.68 -15.21
N ASP A 683 -21.34 24.91 -14.33
CA ASP A 683 -20.74 23.87 -13.50
C ASP A 683 -20.15 22.81 -14.44
N LEU A 684 -18.99 23.14 -15.00
CA LEU A 684 -18.30 22.35 -16.01
C LEU A 684 -17.96 20.97 -15.46
N ASN A 685 -18.08 20.73 -14.15
CA ASN A 685 -17.96 19.45 -13.46
C ASN A 685 -18.76 18.30 -14.11
N ILE A 686 -19.72 18.59 -14.99
CA ILE A 686 -20.54 17.60 -15.73
C ILE A 686 -20.08 17.40 -17.19
N PHE A 687 -19.02 18.08 -17.66
CA PHE A 687 -18.50 17.87 -19.02
C PHE A 687 -17.76 16.52 -19.12
N TYR A 688 -18.45 15.52 -19.70
CA TYR A 688 -17.88 14.21 -20.04
C TYR A 688 -17.39 14.22 -21.49
N PRO A 689 -16.13 13.80 -21.75
CA PRO A 689 -15.59 13.78 -23.09
C PRO A 689 -16.32 12.72 -23.94
N CYS A 690 -16.86 13.14 -25.09
CA CYS A 690 -17.31 12.20 -26.11
C CYS A 690 -16.09 11.82 -26.98
N ASN A 691 -15.81 10.52 -27.08
CA ASN A 691 -14.69 10.00 -27.87
C ASN A 691 -14.84 10.21 -29.39
N CYS A 692 -15.98 10.72 -29.86
CA CYS A 692 -16.32 10.87 -31.27
C CYS A 692 -16.28 12.31 -31.78
N CYS A 693 -16.03 13.29 -30.90
CA CYS A 693 -16.08 14.70 -31.24
C CYS A 693 -14.70 15.32 -30.98
N SER A 694 -14.05 15.81 -32.04
CA SER A 694 -12.67 16.34 -32.06
C SER A 694 -12.44 17.61 -31.23
N GLY A 695 -13.42 18.02 -30.41
CA GLY A 695 -13.36 19.25 -29.62
C GLY A 695 -13.29 20.54 -30.47
N GLN A 696 -13.34 20.42 -31.80
CA GLN A 696 -13.43 21.54 -32.70
C GLN A 696 -14.91 21.96 -32.81
N LEU A 697 -15.18 23.24 -32.59
CA LEU A 697 -16.40 23.84 -33.12
C LEU A 697 -16.38 23.59 -34.63
N ILE A 698 -17.46 23.01 -35.14
CA ILE A 698 -17.64 22.78 -36.58
C ILE A 698 -17.54 24.14 -37.25
N ASP A 699 -16.51 24.34 -38.07
CA ASP A 699 -16.44 25.46 -39.02
C ASP A 699 -17.67 25.33 -39.93
N ILE A 700 -18.61 26.27 -39.79
CA ILE A 700 -19.76 26.43 -40.70
C ILE A 700 -19.40 27.42 -41.79
#